data_AF-A0A1Q6M2Q4-F1
#
_entry.id   AF-A0A1Q6M2Q4-F1
#
_cell.length_a   1.000
_cell.length_b   1.000
_cell.length_c   1.000
_cell.angle_alpha   90.00
_cell.angle_beta   90.00
_cell.angle_gamma   90.00
#
_symmetry.space_group_name_H-M   'P 1'
#
loop_
_entity.id
_entity.type
_entity.pdbx_description
1 polymer ?
#
loop_
_entity_poly.entity_id
_entity_poly.type
_entity_poly.pdbx_seq_one_letter_code
_entity_poly.pdbx_strand_id
1 'polypeptide(L)'
;MKKKKILIGALLATAVIGVSSCSSDIIPTTSITPTQSQEPEVIKKTISFDSQGGSSVISVSVKVGDKVTKPNAPEKVGYTFSGWYKEASCVNEWNFETETVLGDTTLYAKWTVVDNPTPNPDPTPLKSFTIKFITNCSDVVADEAISENNKISMPSNLHKDCYTLVGWYLDEAYQNEYDFNTPVTSDLTLYAKWVVSEYKVTFNGTTLPDVEVKHGERIEKPSNPTKTGYTFVGWYSDNACTTVFDFENTIITKDTTIYALFKKINDSSDIDDKGNGSGNVTNPGDIEVEAVSGAMESGYITFKKLNGVNEYDYYFKDDNGNYSLVDEKIAYTRALSSSTMRVDFTGLQAGSYEAMILPHGSTTAVGTSVELNVISYDRSGYAHFNYTNGVGAYNDNGTLKENAIVLYVTDENKNEVELSYGGTTVRGIGNILNSVGADVGGGKANNGGVANTNQGIIKKLGDANIPLVIRFVGCVSNTGLYKKGSFSAASKPLIEGLTIYDSYDNGGTTGDNGHMARIKSGKDITIEGLGSNATIDGWGFHFMAESSSPTLGKSFEVRNLTFINTPEDAIGMEGIQETKNANSKISASVERCWIHNNEFYGPSILNAAESDKSEGDGSCDFKRGQYLTVSYNYFEGCHKTNLVGSAD
;
A
#
# COMPACT_ATOMS: atom_id res chain seq x y z
N MET A 1 -2.89 -29.40 66.06
CA MET A 1 -4.07 -30.01 65.39
C MET A 1 -3.69 -30.22 63.93
N LYS A 2 -3.29 -31.43 63.49
CA LYS A 2 -4.13 -32.43 62.77
C LYS A 2 -4.89 -31.77 61.59
N LYS A 3 -4.65 -32.03 60.30
CA LYS A 3 -4.61 -33.32 59.57
C LYS A 3 -4.01 -33.21 58.13
N LYS A 4 -3.25 -34.25 57.76
CA LYS A 4 -3.20 -35.10 56.51
C LYS A 4 -3.30 -34.42 55.12
N LYS A 5 -2.26 -34.49 54.27
CA LYS A 5 -1.83 -35.59 53.35
C LYS A 5 -2.94 -36.13 52.42
N ILE A 6 -2.73 -36.03 51.09
CA ILE A 6 -2.71 -37.16 50.14
C ILE A 6 -1.70 -36.83 49.02
N LEU A 7 -0.97 -37.87 48.65
CA LEU A 7 0.14 -37.99 47.72
C LEU A 7 -0.34 -38.96 46.63
N ILE A 8 -0.15 -38.68 45.34
CA ILE A 8 -0.02 -39.72 44.30
C ILE A 8 1.01 -39.23 43.29
N GLY A 9 2.05 -40.03 43.09
CA GLY A 9 3.00 -39.93 41.99
C GLY A 9 2.96 -41.18 41.12
N ALA A 10 3.56 -41.08 39.93
CA ALA A 10 4.17 -42.13 39.13
C ALA A 10 5.09 -41.39 38.12
N LEU A 11 6.43 -41.52 38.10
CA LEU A 11 7.27 -42.64 37.60
C LEU A 11 6.80 -43.15 36.22
N LEU A 12 7.61 -43.37 35.19
CA LEU A 12 9.06 -43.34 34.91
C LEU A 12 9.17 -43.66 33.39
N ALA A 13 10.17 -43.17 32.65
CA ALA A 13 10.98 -43.98 31.70
C ALA A 13 11.82 -43.13 30.74
N THR A 14 13.12 -43.41 30.81
CA THR A 14 14.26 -42.99 29.99
C THR A 14 14.28 -43.60 28.58
N ALA A 15 14.92 -42.90 27.63
CA ALA A 15 15.85 -43.54 26.67
C ALA A 15 16.79 -42.50 26.02
N VAL A 16 18.09 -42.68 26.24
CA VAL A 16 19.19 -42.08 25.47
C VAL A 16 19.69 -43.18 24.54
N ILE A 17 19.75 -42.91 23.23
CA ILE A 17 20.59 -43.64 22.26
C ILE A 17 21.07 -42.62 21.23
N GLY A 18 22.39 -42.48 21.07
CA GLY A 18 23.02 -41.68 20.04
C GLY A 18 23.62 -42.54 18.92
N VAL A 19 23.63 -42.00 17.70
CA VAL A 19 24.46 -42.27 16.50
C VAL A 19 23.83 -41.43 15.38
N SER A 20 24.45 -40.93 14.32
CA SER A 20 25.79 -40.96 13.73
C SER A 20 25.79 -39.86 12.67
N SER A 21 26.93 -39.19 12.47
CA SER A 21 27.18 -38.31 11.32
C SER A 21 27.08 -39.08 10.00
N CYS A 22 26.36 -38.53 9.02
CA CYS A 22 26.45 -38.94 7.61
C CYS A 22 26.34 -37.72 6.66
N SER A 23 27.27 -37.72 5.71
CA SER A 23 27.52 -36.85 4.55
C SER A 23 26.34 -36.11 3.93
N SER A 24 26.56 -34.82 3.63
CA SER A 24 25.81 -34.06 2.64
C SER A 24 26.32 -34.42 1.24
N ASP A 25 25.71 -35.42 0.61
CA ASP A 25 25.96 -35.70 -0.80
C ASP A 25 25.15 -34.73 -1.68
N ILE A 26 25.90 -33.96 -2.46
CA ILE A 26 25.46 -32.97 -3.43
C ILE A 26 24.73 -33.68 -4.57
N ILE A 27 23.45 -33.38 -4.78
CA ILE A 27 22.74 -33.72 -6.03
C ILE A 27 23.02 -32.58 -7.03
N PRO A 28 23.59 -32.85 -8.22
CA PRO A 28 23.82 -31.81 -9.21
C PRO A 28 22.49 -31.39 -9.84
N THR A 29 22.08 -30.15 -9.59
CA THR A 29 20.97 -29.52 -10.31
C THR A 29 21.44 -29.17 -11.72
N THR A 30 21.05 -29.99 -12.70
CA THR A 30 21.09 -29.61 -14.11
C THR A 30 19.97 -28.60 -14.37
N SER A 31 20.32 -27.49 -15.02
CA SER A 31 19.39 -26.44 -15.43
C SER A 31 18.47 -26.94 -16.55
N ILE A 32 17.18 -27.06 -16.24
CA ILE A 32 16.13 -27.24 -17.23
C ILE A 32 15.56 -25.87 -17.58
N THR A 33 15.77 -25.45 -18.83
CA THR A 33 15.13 -24.28 -19.44
C THR A 33 13.64 -24.56 -19.60
N PRO A 34 12.72 -23.74 -19.07
CA PRO A 34 11.30 -23.95 -19.28
C PRO A 34 10.94 -23.61 -20.73
N THR A 35 10.47 -24.63 -21.44
CA THR A 35 9.87 -24.49 -22.77
C THR A 35 8.44 -23.97 -22.60
N GLN A 36 8.02 -23.01 -23.44
CA GLN A 36 6.67 -22.44 -23.40
C GLN A 36 5.60 -23.53 -23.50
N SER A 37 4.67 -23.52 -22.55
CA SER A 37 3.47 -24.35 -22.55
C SER A 37 2.45 -23.78 -23.53
N GLN A 38 2.27 -24.42 -24.69
CA GLN A 38 1.05 -24.24 -25.49
C GLN A 38 -0.11 -25.01 -24.82
N GLU A 39 -1.26 -24.35 -24.70
CA GLU A 39 -2.52 -24.93 -24.23
C GLU A 39 -2.98 -26.06 -25.17
N PRO A 40 -3.56 -27.18 -24.68
CA PRO A 40 -3.92 -28.30 -25.54
C PRO A 40 -5.06 -27.94 -26.50
N GLU A 41 -4.88 -28.30 -27.77
CA GLU A 41 -5.86 -28.11 -28.84
C GLU A 41 -7.17 -28.86 -28.52
N VAL A 42 -8.30 -28.14 -28.50
CA VAL A 42 -9.62 -28.73 -28.20
C VAL A 42 -10.14 -29.49 -29.43
N ILE A 43 -10.06 -30.81 -29.39
CA ILE A 43 -10.54 -31.68 -30.48
C ILE A 43 -12.08 -31.73 -30.47
N LYS A 44 -12.70 -31.35 -31.60
CA LYS A 44 -14.15 -31.42 -31.84
C LYS A 44 -14.50 -32.48 -32.88
N LYS A 45 -15.71 -33.02 -32.80
CA LYS A 45 -16.28 -34.05 -33.68
C LYS A 45 -17.68 -33.67 -34.14
N THR A 46 -18.03 -34.09 -35.34
CA THR A 46 -19.29 -33.74 -36.00
C THR A 46 -20.33 -34.82 -35.77
N ILE A 47 -21.52 -34.42 -35.33
CA ILE A 47 -22.71 -35.26 -35.22
C ILE A 47 -23.69 -34.88 -36.32
N SER A 48 -23.92 -35.81 -37.23
CA SER A 48 -24.87 -35.66 -38.34
C SER A 48 -26.16 -36.42 -38.06
N PHE A 49 -27.27 -35.94 -38.58
CA PHE A 49 -28.60 -36.51 -38.35
C PHE A 49 -29.24 -36.91 -39.69
N ASP A 50 -29.32 -38.21 -39.95
CA ASP A 50 -30.01 -38.76 -41.12
C ASP A 50 -31.49 -39.00 -40.76
N SER A 51 -32.37 -38.14 -41.27
CA SER A 51 -33.81 -38.21 -41.00
C SER A 51 -34.50 -39.41 -41.64
N GLN A 52 -33.80 -40.23 -42.45
CA GLN A 52 -34.35 -41.38 -43.16
C GLN A 52 -35.66 -41.05 -43.91
N GLY A 53 -35.63 -39.94 -44.64
CA GLY A 53 -36.75 -39.44 -45.45
C GLY A 53 -37.77 -38.57 -44.71
N GLY A 54 -37.43 -38.05 -43.53
CA GLY A 54 -38.15 -36.94 -42.89
C GLY A 54 -37.54 -35.57 -43.20
N SER A 55 -38.01 -34.51 -42.54
CA SER A 55 -37.44 -33.16 -42.65
C SER A 55 -35.95 -33.14 -42.27
N SER A 56 -35.19 -32.20 -42.86
CA SER A 56 -33.74 -32.08 -42.64
C SER A 56 -33.41 -31.62 -41.22
N VAL A 57 -32.32 -32.17 -40.67
CA VAL A 57 -31.80 -31.82 -39.34
C VAL A 57 -30.33 -31.43 -39.47
N ILE A 58 -29.97 -30.27 -38.92
CA ILE A 58 -28.63 -29.68 -39.06
C ILE A 58 -27.62 -30.45 -38.20
N SER A 59 -26.43 -30.71 -38.73
CA SER A 59 -25.31 -31.32 -38.00
C SER A 59 -24.69 -30.37 -36.98
N VAL A 60 -24.15 -30.91 -35.89
CA VAL A 60 -23.54 -30.12 -34.80
C VAL A 60 -22.10 -30.57 -34.53
N SER A 61 -21.21 -29.64 -34.17
CA SER A 61 -19.85 -29.94 -33.72
C SER A 61 -19.76 -29.93 -32.19
N VAL A 62 -19.29 -31.03 -31.61
CA VAL A 62 -19.25 -31.29 -30.16
C VAL A 62 -17.83 -31.66 -29.75
N LYS A 63 -17.37 -31.21 -28.58
CA LYS A 63 -16.06 -31.56 -28.04
C LYS A 63 -16.00 -33.05 -27.70
N VAL A 64 -14.84 -33.67 -27.92
CA VAL A 64 -14.62 -35.08 -27.55
C VAL A 64 -14.84 -35.25 -26.04
N GLY A 65 -15.72 -36.18 -25.67
CA GLY A 65 -16.09 -36.49 -24.29
C GLY A 65 -17.37 -35.81 -23.80
N ASP A 66 -17.92 -34.84 -24.54
CA ASP A 66 -19.16 -34.15 -24.17
C ASP A 66 -20.40 -34.84 -24.75
N LYS A 67 -21.58 -34.56 -24.17
CA LYS A 67 -22.87 -35.05 -24.69
C LYS A 67 -23.39 -34.13 -25.78
N VAL A 68 -24.14 -34.68 -26.74
CA VAL A 68 -24.85 -33.91 -27.76
C VAL A 68 -26.25 -33.54 -27.27
N THR A 69 -26.71 -32.32 -27.54
CA THR A 69 -28.10 -31.91 -27.25
C THR A 69 -29.06 -32.58 -28.22
N LYS A 70 -30.18 -33.11 -27.72
CA LYS A 70 -31.21 -33.76 -28.54
C LYS A 70 -31.85 -32.75 -29.50
N PRO A 71 -31.84 -32.97 -30.83
CA PRO A 71 -32.51 -32.08 -31.76
C PRO A 71 -34.04 -32.29 -31.72
N ASN A 72 -34.77 -31.33 -32.28
CA ASN A 72 -36.20 -31.48 -32.51
C ASN A 72 -36.49 -32.70 -33.38
N ALA A 73 -37.63 -33.35 -33.15
CA ALA A 73 -38.05 -34.51 -33.94
C ALA A 73 -38.27 -34.07 -35.40
N PRO A 74 -37.66 -34.73 -36.40
CA PRO A 74 -38.02 -34.50 -37.78
C PRO A 74 -39.47 -34.93 -38.04
N GLU A 75 -40.04 -34.48 -39.15
CA GLU A 75 -41.40 -34.81 -39.57
C GLU A 75 -41.39 -35.69 -40.84
N LYS A 76 -42.26 -36.71 -40.89
CA LYS A 76 -42.44 -37.58 -42.06
C LYS A 76 -43.91 -37.96 -42.20
N VAL A 77 -44.54 -37.53 -43.29
CA VAL A 77 -45.98 -37.71 -43.54
C VAL A 77 -46.38 -39.19 -43.47
N GLY A 78 -47.36 -39.52 -42.63
CA GLY A 78 -47.86 -40.89 -42.43
C GLY A 78 -47.07 -41.74 -41.42
N TYR A 79 -46.08 -41.14 -40.74
CA TYR A 79 -45.23 -41.82 -39.76
C TYR A 79 -45.09 -41.03 -38.46
N THR A 80 -44.85 -41.74 -37.34
CA THR A 80 -44.51 -41.15 -36.04
C THR A 80 -43.02 -41.34 -35.75
N PHE A 81 -42.32 -40.24 -35.38
CA PHE A 81 -40.91 -40.27 -35.02
C PHE A 81 -40.70 -41.02 -33.71
N SER A 82 -39.80 -42.01 -33.72
CA SER A 82 -39.61 -42.97 -32.62
C SER A 82 -38.23 -42.88 -31.96
N GLY A 83 -37.38 -41.93 -32.35
CA GLY A 83 -36.05 -41.70 -31.75
C GLY A 83 -34.90 -41.74 -32.75
N TRP A 84 -33.69 -41.48 -32.23
CA TRP A 84 -32.43 -41.45 -32.99
C TRP A 84 -31.58 -42.68 -32.64
N TYR A 85 -31.03 -43.34 -33.65
CA TYR A 85 -30.34 -44.62 -33.52
C TYR A 85 -28.93 -44.56 -34.10
N LYS A 86 -28.02 -45.40 -33.59
CA LYS A 86 -26.59 -45.40 -33.96
C LYS A 86 -26.32 -45.97 -35.35
N GLU A 87 -27.30 -46.66 -35.91
CA GLU A 87 -27.21 -47.26 -37.23
C GLU A 87 -28.56 -47.22 -37.96
N ALA A 88 -28.51 -47.28 -39.29
CA ALA A 88 -29.69 -47.17 -40.15
C ALA A 88 -30.73 -48.28 -39.94
N SER A 89 -30.33 -49.46 -39.41
CA SER A 89 -31.25 -50.55 -39.06
C SER A 89 -32.07 -50.28 -37.78
N CYS A 90 -31.80 -49.17 -37.08
CA CYS A 90 -32.52 -48.70 -35.91
C CYS A 90 -32.72 -49.74 -34.79
N VAL A 91 -31.62 -50.39 -34.40
CA VAL A 91 -31.58 -51.40 -33.33
C VAL A 91 -31.14 -50.77 -32.01
N ASN A 92 -30.07 -49.98 -32.02
CA ASN A 92 -29.47 -49.33 -30.85
C ASN A 92 -29.84 -47.84 -30.80
N GLU A 93 -30.71 -47.46 -29.87
CA GLU A 93 -31.08 -46.06 -29.66
C GLU A 93 -29.92 -45.27 -29.04
N TRP A 94 -29.70 -44.04 -29.50
CA TRP A 94 -28.77 -43.11 -28.88
C TRP A 94 -29.40 -42.43 -27.68
N ASN A 95 -28.80 -42.60 -26.50
CA ASN A 95 -29.26 -41.97 -25.28
C ASN A 95 -28.55 -40.62 -25.05
N PHE A 96 -29.24 -39.52 -25.34
CA PHE A 96 -28.74 -38.15 -25.18
C PHE A 96 -28.38 -37.77 -23.73
N GLU A 97 -28.93 -38.48 -22.74
CA GLU A 97 -28.66 -38.21 -21.32
C GLU A 97 -27.40 -38.91 -20.80
N THR A 98 -26.95 -39.98 -21.46
CA THR A 98 -25.85 -40.81 -20.92
C THR A 98 -24.67 -40.93 -21.86
N GLU A 99 -24.86 -40.77 -23.16
CA GLU A 99 -23.80 -41.03 -24.14
C GLU A 99 -23.04 -39.78 -24.56
N THR A 100 -21.74 -39.94 -24.76
CA THR A 100 -20.80 -38.87 -25.09
C THR A 100 -20.18 -39.09 -26.47
N VAL A 101 -19.78 -37.99 -27.10
CA VAL A 101 -19.21 -37.97 -28.44
C VAL A 101 -17.72 -38.27 -28.35
N LEU A 102 -17.29 -39.40 -28.90
CA LEU A 102 -15.86 -39.77 -28.95
C LEU A 102 -15.27 -39.65 -30.36
N GLY A 103 -16.12 -39.50 -31.37
CA GLY A 103 -15.76 -39.48 -32.79
C GLY A 103 -16.89 -38.89 -33.64
N ASP A 104 -16.64 -38.68 -34.92
CA ASP A 104 -17.67 -38.23 -35.85
C ASP A 104 -18.76 -39.32 -35.92
N THR A 105 -20.01 -38.93 -35.67
CA THR A 105 -21.13 -39.87 -35.50
C THR A 105 -22.29 -39.45 -36.39
N THR A 106 -22.99 -40.41 -37.00
CA THR A 106 -24.26 -40.16 -37.69
C THR A 106 -25.38 -40.89 -36.95
N LEU A 107 -26.44 -40.17 -36.60
CA LEU A 107 -27.63 -40.72 -35.94
C LEU A 107 -28.78 -40.81 -36.94
N TYR A 108 -29.52 -41.93 -36.89
CA TYR A 108 -30.55 -42.28 -37.87
C TYR A 108 -31.95 -42.27 -37.23
N ALA A 109 -32.89 -41.56 -37.85
CA ALA A 109 -34.27 -41.47 -37.38
C ALA A 109 -35.01 -42.80 -37.55
N LYS A 110 -35.75 -43.24 -36.53
CA LYS A 110 -36.69 -44.37 -36.60
C LYS A 110 -38.12 -43.88 -36.75
N TRP A 111 -38.88 -44.59 -37.58
CA TRP A 111 -40.26 -44.24 -37.91
C TRP A 111 -41.20 -45.43 -37.69
N THR A 112 -42.37 -45.16 -37.12
CA THR A 112 -43.47 -46.12 -37.00
C THR A 112 -44.62 -45.69 -37.89
N VAL A 113 -45.13 -46.58 -38.75
CA VAL A 113 -46.27 -46.31 -39.65
C VAL A 113 -47.53 -46.08 -38.82
N VAL A 114 -48.33 -45.07 -39.17
CA VAL A 114 -49.64 -44.86 -38.55
C VAL A 114 -50.68 -45.70 -39.31
N ASP A 115 -51.24 -46.74 -38.69
CA ASP A 115 -52.27 -47.59 -39.30
C ASP A 115 -53.63 -46.86 -39.33
N ASN A 116 -54.20 -46.75 -40.53
CA ASN A 116 -55.46 -46.08 -40.93
C ASN A 116 -55.37 -44.57 -41.21
N PRO A 117 -55.14 -44.17 -42.48
CA PRO A 117 -55.38 -42.80 -42.91
C PRO A 117 -56.88 -42.65 -43.19
N THR A 118 -57.65 -42.06 -42.27
CA THR A 118 -58.94 -41.49 -42.65
C THR A 118 -58.68 -40.29 -43.58
N PRO A 119 -59.34 -40.19 -44.74
CA PRO A 119 -59.13 -39.07 -45.63
C PRO A 119 -59.88 -37.84 -45.11
N ASN A 120 -59.18 -36.70 -45.15
CA ASN A 120 -59.67 -35.32 -45.27
C ASN A 120 -59.58 -34.43 -43.99
N PRO A 121 -59.24 -33.14 -44.11
CA PRO A 121 -58.75 -32.41 -45.28
C PRO A 121 -57.23 -32.27 -45.26
N ASP A 122 -56.68 -32.11 -46.46
CA ASP A 122 -55.59 -31.18 -46.76
C ASP A 122 -54.96 -30.55 -45.51
N PRO A 123 -53.70 -30.84 -45.14
CA PRO A 123 -53.01 -29.91 -44.28
C PRO A 123 -52.97 -28.62 -45.10
N THR A 124 -53.89 -27.69 -44.82
CA THR A 124 -53.71 -26.27 -45.18
C THR A 124 -52.23 -26.02 -44.96
N PRO A 125 -51.45 -25.70 -46.01
CA PRO A 125 -50.00 -25.64 -45.88
C PRO A 125 -49.72 -24.78 -44.66
N LEU A 126 -49.15 -25.39 -43.61
CA LEU A 126 -48.80 -24.64 -42.41
C LEU A 126 -47.93 -23.51 -42.91
N LYS A 127 -48.33 -22.27 -42.59
CA LYS A 127 -47.58 -21.10 -43.04
C LYS A 127 -46.15 -21.30 -42.58
N SER A 128 -45.20 -21.24 -43.50
CA SER A 128 -43.79 -21.21 -43.16
C SER A 128 -43.42 -19.77 -42.81
N PHE A 129 -42.81 -19.57 -41.66
CA PHE A 129 -42.23 -18.30 -41.26
C PHE A 129 -40.71 -18.35 -41.40
N THR A 130 -40.12 -17.20 -41.72
CA THR A 130 -38.68 -17.02 -41.80
C THR A 130 -38.18 -16.38 -40.51
N ILE A 131 -37.13 -16.99 -39.94
CA ILE A 131 -36.42 -16.48 -38.77
C ILE A 131 -35.05 -16.02 -39.21
N LYS A 132 -34.82 -14.72 -39.06
CA LYS A 132 -33.54 -14.09 -39.36
C LYS A 132 -32.75 -13.88 -38.07
N PHE A 133 -31.48 -14.28 -38.08
CA PHE A 133 -30.59 -14.12 -36.94
C PHE A 133 -29.55 -13.02 -37.22
N ILE A 134 -29.64 -11.92 -36.46
CA ILE A 134 -28.66 -10.84 -36.48
C ILE A 134 -27.69 -11.06 -35.31
N THR A 135 -26.53 -11.62 -35.61
CA THR A 135 -25.55 -12.09 -34.61
C THR A 135 -24.77 -10.96 -33.92
N ASN A 136 -24.71 -9.76 -34.50
CA ASN A 136 -23.94 -8.62 -33.98
C ASN A 136 -22.46 -8.95 -33.66
N CYS A 137 -21.91 -9.92 -34.39
CA CYS A 137 -20.50 -10.30 -34.42
C CYS A 137 -20.11 -10.71 -35.86
N SER A 138 -18.88 -11.18 -36.07
CA SER A 138 -18.40 -11.64 -37.37
C SER A 138 -19.03 -12.96 -37.83
N ASP A 139 -19.56 -13.75 -36.89
CA ASP A 139 -20.19 -15.02 -37.20
C ASP A 139 -21.55 -14.78 -37.86
N VAL A 140 -21.90 -15.65 -38.80
CA VAL A 140 -23.17 -15.55 -39.53
C VAL A 140 -23.97 -16.82 -39.26
N VAL A 141 -25.24 -16.64 -38.93
CA VAL A 141 -26.21 -17.72 -38.83
C VAL A 141 -27.14 -17.61 -40.03
N ALA A 142 -27.34 -18.71 -40.75
CA ALA A 142 -28.28 -18.74 -41.86
C ALA A 142 -29.72 -18.60 -41.35
N ASP A 143 -30.56 -17.92 -42.14
CA ASP A 143 -31.99 -17.79 -41.84
C ASP A 143 -32.67 -19.19 -41.81
N GLU A 144 -33.57 -19.39 -40.86
CA GLU A 144 -34.29 -20.65 -40.67
C GLU A 144 -35.75 -20.51 -41.12
N ALA A 145 -36.25 -21.48 -41.90
CA ALA A 145 -37.65 -21.56 -42.27
C ALA A 145 -38.36 -22.60 -41.39
N ILE A 146 -39.43 -22.20 -40.71
CA ILE A 146 -40.14 -23.04 -39.73
C ILE A 146 -41.65 -22.99 -39.96
N SER A 147 -42.32 -24.14 -39.88
CA SER A 147 -43.78 -24.21 -39.94
C SER A 147 -44.43 -23.54 -38.72
N GLU A 148 -45.56 -22.87 -38.94
CA GLU A 148 -46.37 -22.22 -37.91
C GLU A 148 -46.59 -23.13 -36.68
N ASN A 149 -46.48 -22.52 -35.48
CA ASN A 149 -46.59 -23.15 -34.16
C ASN A 149 -45.47 -24.12 -33.75
N ASN A 150 -44.40 -24.25 -34.54
CA ASN A 150 -43.19 -24.94 -34.09
C ASN A 150 -42.24 -23.99 -33.34
N LYS A 151 -41.36 -24.57 -32.53
CA LYS A 151 -40.32 -23.85 -31.77
C LYS A 151 -38.99 -23.94 -32.52
N ILE A 152 -38.16 -22.92 -32.37
CA ILE A 152 -36.79 -22.89 -32.90
C ILE A 152 -35.78 -23.13 -31.77
N SER A 153 -34.59 -23.62 -32.12
CA SER A 153 -33.50 -23.82 -31.17
C SER A 153 -32.58 -22.61 -31.17
N MET A 154 -32.00 -22.29 -30.01
CA MET A 154 -31.01 -21.22 -29.92
C MET A 154 -29.77 -21.58 -30.76
N PRO A 155 -29.28 -20.67 -31.63
CA PRO A 155 -28.04 -20.90 -32.36
C PRO A 155 -26.86 -21.13 -31.42
N SER A 156 -26.08 -22.17 -31.67
CA SER A 156 -24.87 -22.53 -30.91
C SER A 156 -23.59 -22.13 -31.67
N ASN A 157 -22.45 -22.07 -30.96
CA ASN A 157 -21.12 -21.73 -31.51
C ASN A 157 -20.95 -20.29 -32.03
N LEU A 158 -21.74 -19.34 -31.52
CA LEU A 158 -21.46 -17.93 -31.74
C LEU A 158 -20.31 -17.46 -30.85
N HIS A 159 -19.37 -16.75 -31.44
CA HIS A 159 -18.21 -16.19 -30.78
C HIS A 159 -18.09 -14.69 -31.09
N LYS A 160 -17.78 -13.96 -30.03
CA LYS A 160 -17.40 -12.55 -30.11
C LYS A 160 -16.29 -12.37 -29.08
N ASP A 161 -15.07 -12.15 -29.58
CA ASP A 161 -13.89 -11.98 -28.72
C ASP A 161 -14.21 -11.02 -27.57
N CYS A 162 -13.95 -11.43 -26.34
CA CYS A 162 -14.09 -10.60 -25.13
C CYS A 162 -15.56 -10.29 -24.71
N TYR A 163 -16.56 -10.95 -25.31
CA TYR A 163 -17.97 -10.79 -24.95
C TYR A 163 -18.66 -12.15 -24.71
N THR A 164 -19.68 -12.14 -23.86
CA THR A 164 -20.56 -13.26 -23.57
C THR A 164 -21.95 -13.01 -24.19
N LEU A 165 -22.50 -13.99 -24.91
CA LEU A 165 -23.87 -13.93 -25.45
C LEU A 165 -24.85 -14.10 -24.30
N VAL A 166 -25.68 -13.09 -24.04
CA VAL A 166 -26.66 -13.13 -22.94
C VAL A 166 -28.06 -13.54 -23.38
N GLY A 167 -28.38 -13.42 -24.67
CA GLY A 167 -29.69 -13.82 -25.20
C GLY A 167 -29.99 -13.25 -26.58
N TRP A 168 -31.21 -13.52 -27.05
CA TRP A 168 -31.73 -13.08 -28.35
C TRP A 168 -32.99 -12.25 -28.16
N TYR A 169 -33.12 -11.16 -28.92
CA TYR A 169 -34.17 -10.15 -28.71
C TYR A 169 -34.93 -9.88 -30.01
N LEU A 170 -36.21 -9.55 -29.89
CA LEU A 170 -37.10 -9.24 -31.02
C LEU A 170 -36.88 -7.83 -31.60
N ASP A 171 -36.05 -7.01 -30.93
CA ASP A 171 -35.78 -5.64 -31.30
C ASP A 171 -34.32 -5.27 -31.07
N GLU A 172 -33.81 -4.33 -31.88
CA GLU A 172 -32.43 -3.82 -31.80
C GLU A 172 -32.14 -3.06 -30.50
N ALA A 173 -33.18 -2.58 -29.80
CA ALA A 173 -33.05 -1.89 -28.52
C ALA A 173 -32.96 -2.86 -27.32
N TYR A 174 -32.98 -4.17 -27.58
CA TYR A 174 -32.91 -5.24 -26.60
C TYR A 174 -33.94 -5.14 -25.46
N GLN A 175 -35.17 -4.73 -25.77
CA GLN A 175 -36.24 -4.57 -24.77
C GLN A 175 -37.11 -5.83 -24.65
N ASN A 176 -37.23 -6.62 -25.71
CA ASN A 176 -38.09 -7.80 -25.75
C ASN A 176 -37.25 -9.06 -26.01
N GLU A 177 -36.86 -9.75 -24.95
CA GLU A 177 -36.13 -11.02 -25.05
C GLU A 177 -37.03 -12.12 -25.63
N TYR A 178 -36.47 -12.91 -26.54
CA TYR A 178 -37.15 -14.05 -27.16
C TYR A 178 -36.89 -15.33 -26.36
N ASP A 179 -37.96 -15.89 -25.78
CA ASP A 179 -37.92 -17.22 -25.17
C ASP A 179 -38.06 -18.29 -26.26
N PHE A 180 -37.01 -19.09 -26.49
CA PHE A 180 -36.99 -20.20 -27.45
C PHE A 180 -38.01 -21.31 -27.14
N ASN A 181 -38.65 -21.27 -25.96
CA ASN A 181 -39.81 -22.12 -25.67
C ASN A 181 -41.12 -21.61 -26.29
N THR A 182 -41.14 -20.41 -26.89
CA THR A 182 -42.30 -19.81 -27.54
C THR A 182 -42.45 -20.33 -28.97
N PRO A 183 -43.64 -20.82 -29.37
CA PRO A 183 -43.93 -21.17 -30.76
C PRO A 183 -43.86 -19.95 -31.69
N VAL A 184 -43.31 -20.16 -32.90
CA VAL A 184 -43.25 -19.14 -33.94
C VAL A 184 -44.60 -19.03 -34.64
N THR A 185 -45.17 -17.82 -34.67
CA THR A 185 -46.50 -17.54 -35.25
C THR A 185 -46.48 -16.44 -36.33
N SER A 186 -45.28 -15.91 -36.64
CA SER A 186 -45.01 -14.89 -37.66
C SER A 186 -43.52 -14.88 -37.99
N ASP A 187 -43.11 -14.20 -39.06
CA ASP A 187 -41.69 -13.94 -39.34
C ASP A 187 -41.04 -13.20 -38.17
N LEU A 188 -39.82 -13.61 -37.78
CA LEU A 188 -39.06 -12.98 -36.69
C LEU A 188 -37.68 -12.54 -37.18
N THR A 189 -37.20 -11.42 -36.63
CA THR A 189 -35.78 -11.07 -36.66
C THR A 189 -35.28 -11.05 -35.24
N LEU A 190 -34.29 -11.89 -34.93
CA LEU A 190 -33.71 -12.05 -33.61
C LEU A 190 -32.33 -11.42 -33.57
N TYR A 191 -32.09 -10.55 -32.59
CA TYR A 191 -30.86 -9.81 -32.40
C TYR A 191 -30.09 -10.36 -31.19
N ALA A 192 -28.87 -10.83 -31.42
CA ALA A 192 -28.00 -11.31 -30.35
C ALA A 192 -27.49 -10.14 -29.50
N LYS A 193 -27.69 -10.24 -28.19
CA LYS A 193 -27.17 -9.27 -27.21
C LYS A 193 -25.91 -9.84 -26.55
N TRP A 194 -24.86 -9.03 -26.56
CA TRP A 194 -23.56 -9.37 -26.00
C TRP A 194 -23.24 -8.44 -24.84
N VAL A 195 -22.70 -8.99 -23.75
CA VAL A 195 -22.10 -8.21 -22.66
C VAL A 195 -20.60 -8.44 -22.64
N VAL A 196 -19.83 -7.43 -22.25
CA VAL A 196 -18.37 -7.58 -22.10
C VAL A 196 -18.12 -8.68 -21.06
N SER A 197 -17.21 -9.60 -21.35
CA SER A 197 -16.85 -10.66 -20.39
C SER A 197 -16.22 -10.05 -19.14
N GLU A 198 -16.49 -10.63 -17.97
CA GLU A 198 -15.88 -10.23 -16.70
C GLU A 198 -14.95 -11.34 -16.23
N TYR A 199 -13.86 -10.96 -15.56
CA TYR A 199 -12.85 -11.86 -15.02
C TYR A 199 -12.67 -11.64 -13.54
N LYS A 200 -12.33 -12.73 -12.85
CA LYS A 200 -12.14 -12.73 -11.42
C LYS A 200 -10.70 -12.34 -11.07
N VAL A 201 -10.55 -11.34 -10.22
CA VAL A 201 -9.27 -10.96 -9.61
C VAL A 201 -9.24 -11.42 -8.15
N THR A 202 -8.25 -12.24 -7.81
CA THR A 202 -8.09 -12.86 -6.48
C THR A 202 -6.89 -12.26 -5.75
N PHE A 203 -7.09 -11.80 -4.51
CA PHE A 203 -6.05 -11.18 -3.68
C PHE A 203 -5.44 -12.19 -2.69
N ASN A 204 -4.53 -13.03 -3.20
CA ASN A 204 -3.97 -14.13 -2.44
C ASN A 204 -3.04 -13.67 -1.30
N GLY A 205 -3.09 -14.38 -0.17
CA GLY A 205 -2.36 -14.03 1.05
C GLY A 205 -3.08 -13.03 1.97
N THR A 206 -4.32 -12.64 1.64
CA THR A 206 -5.13 -11.66 2.41
C THR A 206 -6.53 -12.19 2.72
N THR A 207 -7.34 -11.39 3.41
CA THR A 207 -8.78 -11.62 3.60
C THR A 207 -9.65 -10.68 2.77
N LEU A 208 -9.07 -9.98 1.78
CA LEU A 208 -9.85 -9.14 0.88
C LEU A 208 -10.76 -10.02 0.00
N PRO A 209 -12.00 -9.55 -0.30
CA PRO A 209 -12.87 -10.28 -1.22
C PRO A 209 -12.32 -10.21 -2.64
N ASP A 210 -12.63 -11.25 -3.43
CA ASP A 210 -12.35 -11.25 -4.86
C ASP A 210 -13.23 -10.21 -5.58
N VAL A 211 -12.74 -9.69 -6.70
CA VAL A 211 -13.40 -8.63 -7.49
C VAL A 211 -13.61 -9.12 -8.92
N GLU A 212 -14.76 -8.77 -9.52
CA GLU A 212 -15.00 -8.97 -10.95
C GLU A 212 -14.67 -7.71 -11.74
N VAL A 213 -13.87 -7.87 -12.80
CA VAL A 213 -13.37 -6.76 -13.64
C VAL A 213 -13.69 -7.08 -15.10
N LYS A 214 -14.25 -6.12 -15.84
CA LYS A 214 -14.57 -6.30 -17.26
C LYS A 214 -13.30 -6.49 -18.09
N HIS A 215 -13.40 -7.27 -19.15
CA HIS A 215 -12.32 -7.50 -20.09
C HIS A 215 -11.73 -6.18 -20.59
N GLY A 216 -10.42 -6.02 -20.42
CA GLY A 216 -9.66 -4.85 -20.88
C GLY A 216 -9.72 -3.67 -19.92
N GLU A 217 -10.48 -3.74 -18.83
CA GLU A 217 -10.43 -2.74 -17.75
C GLU A 217 -9.26 -3.02 -16.79
N ARG A 218 -8.90 -2.00 -16.02
CA ARG A 218 -7.91 -2.09 -14.94
C ARG A 218 -8.63 -2.28 -13.61
N ILE A 219 -7.93 -2.86 -12.65
CA ILE A 219 -8.41 -2.95 -11.27
C ILE A 219 -7.87 -1.78 -10.45
N GLU A 220 -8.73 -1.15 -9.63
CA GLU A 220 -8.30 -0.14 -8.67
C GLU A 220 -7.47 -0.81 -7.56
N LYS A 221 -6.35 -0.18 -7.19
CA LYS A 221 -5.49 -0.71 -6.13
C LYS A 221 -6.25 -0.77 -4.80
N PRO A 222 -6.39 -1.95 -4.17
CA PRO A 222 -7.10 -2.06 -2.91
C PRO A 222 -6.29 -1.41 -1.78
N SER A 223 -6.97 -1.09 -0.67
CA SER A 223 -6.31 -0.71 0.59
C SER A 223 -5.31 -1.78 1.02
N ASN A 224 -4.17 -1.36 1.58
CA ASN A 224 -3.15 -2.28 2.04
C ASN A 224 -3.74 -3.27 3.07
N PRO A 225 -3.61 -4.59 2.84
CA PRO A 225 -4.14 -5.61 3.73
C PRO A 225 -3.33 -5.64 5.03
N THR A 226 -3.97 -6.00 6.15
CA THR A 226 -3.31 -6.11 7.45
C THR A 226 -3.10 -7.57 7.84
N LYS A 227 -1.97 -7.85 8.51
CA LYS A 227 -1.66 -9.17 9.04
C LYS A 227 -0.91 -9.02 10.36
N THR A 228 -1.51 -9.43 11.47
CA THR A 228 -0.93 -9.27 12.81
C THR A 228 0.50 -9.81 12.89
N GLY A 229 1.44 -8.97 13.34
CA GLY A 229 2.86 -9.33 13.45
C GLY A 229 3.62 -9.31 12.12
N TYR A 230 3.07 -8.73 11.06
CA TYR A 230 3.72 -8.57 9.76
C TYR A 230 3.44 -7.17 9.16
N THR A 231 4.41 -6.62 8.44
CA THR A 231 4.29 -5.42 7.61
C THR A 231 3.97 -5.83 6.17
N PHE A 232 2.94 -5.24 5.58
CA PHE A 232 2.64 -5.41 4.15
C PHE A 232 3.70 -4.69 3.31
N VAL A 233 4.31 -5.39 2.36
CA VAL A 233 5.39 -4.87 1.50
C VAL A 233 4.86 -4.43 0.14
N GLY A 234 3.96 -5.21 -0.45
CA GLY A 234 3.43 -4.91 -1.78
C GLY A 234 2.62 -6.06 -2.40
N TRP A 235 2.09 -5.76 -3.58
CA TRP A 235 1.33 -6.70 -4.42
C TRP A 235 2.19 -7.17 -5.59
N TYR A 236 2.12 -8.46 -5.89
CA TYR A 236 2.96 -9.11 -6.89
C TYR A 236 2.13 -9.97 -7.84
N SER A 237 2.57 -10.07 -9.10
CA SER A 237 1.91 -10.86 -10.14
C SER A 237 2.24 -12.36 -10.07
N ASP A 238 3.22 -12.74 -9.24
CA ASP A 238 3.68 -14.10 -9.06
C ASP A 238 3.71 -14.52 -7.58
N ASN A 239 3.51 -15.82 -7.33
CA ASN A 239 3.47 -16.38 -5.99
C ASN A 239 4.80 -16.25 -5.23
N ALA A 240 5.95 -16.16 -5.93
CA ALA A 240 7.25 -15.98 -5.28
C ALA A 240 7.50 -14.51 -4.87
N CYS A 241 6.58 -13.60 -5.20
CA CYS A 241 6.66 -12.17 -4.92
C CYS A 241 7.92 -11.51 -5.50
N THR A 242 8.20 -11.79 -6.77
CA THR A 242 9.40 -11.29 -7.47
C THR A 242 9.09 -10.17 -8.48
N THR A 243 7.88 -10.14 -9.03
CA THR A 243 7.42 -9.17 -10.02
C THR A 243 6.26 -8.36 -9.46
N VAL A 244 6.50 -7.08 -9.16
CA VAL A 244 5.49 -6.17 -8.61
C VAL A 244 4.30 -6.06 -9.57
N PHE A 245 3.09 -6.11 -9.03
CA PHE A 245 1.87 -5.93 -9.81
C PHE A 245 1.62 -4.45 -10.10
N ASP A 246 1.56 -4.09 -11.38
CA ASP A 246 1.33 -2.73 -11.85
C ASP A 246 -0.17 -2.46 -12.05
N PHE A 247 -0.80 -1.78 -11.09
CA PHE A 247 -2.22 -1.42 -11.15
C PHE A 247 -2.54 -0.35 -12.20
N GLU A 248 -1.56 0.47 -12.59
CA GLU A 248 -1.76 1.59 -13.52
C GLU A 248 -1.73 1.12 -14.98
N ASN A 249 -0.97 0.06 -15.30
CA ASN A 249 -0.81 -0.39 -16.68
C ASN A 249 -1.37 -1.79 -16.97
N THR A 250 -1.63 -2.62 -15.96
CA THR A 250 -2.12 -3.99 -16.18
C THR A 250 -3.62 -4.00 -16.42
N ILE A 251 -4.02 -4.35 -17.64
CA ILE A 251 -5.42 -4.62 -18.01
C ILE A 251 -5.79 -6.08 -17.72
N ILE A 252 -6.99 -6.31 -17.21
CA ILE A 252 -7.49 -7.65 -16.89
C ILE A 252 -8.13 -8.26 -18.14
N THR A 253 -7.52 -9.32 -18.65
CA THR A 253 -7.97 -10.04 -19.86
C THR A 253 -8.27 -11.51 -19.60
N LYS A 254 -8.08 -11.95 -18.35
CA LYS A 254 -8.33 -13.29 -17.83
C LYS A 254 -8.39 -13.24 -16.31
N ASP A 255 -8.86 -14.33 -15.69
CA ASP A 255 -8.76 -14.49 -14.24
C ASP A 255 -7.32 -14.29 -13.78
N THR A 256 -7.13 -13.43 -12.78
CA THR A 256 -5.83 -12.94 -12.34
C THR A 256 -5.69 -13.09 -10.84
N THR A 257 -4.59 -13.70 -10.40
CA THR A 257 -4.24 -13.78 -8.97
C THR A 257 -3.12 -12.80 -8.67
N ILE A 258 -3.33 -11.95 -7.67
CA ILE A 258 -2.37 -10.97 -7.18
C ILE A 258 -1.96 -11.38 -5.77
N TYR A 259 -0.66 -11.43 -5.49
CA TYR A 259 -0.08 -11.99 -4.28
C TYR A 259 0.40 -10.89 -3.35
N ALA A 260 -0.06 -10.90 -2.09
CA ALA A 260 0.42 -10.00 -1.06
C ALA A 260 1.72 -10.50 -0.43
N LEU A 261 2.77 -9.67 -0.43
CA LEU A 261 3.98 -9.92 0.34
C LEU A 261 3.87 -9.29 1.72
N PHE A 262 4.08 -10.10 2.75
CA PHE A 262 4.14 -9.67 4.15
C PHE A 262 5.49 -10.02 4.75
N LYS A 263 6.17 -9.05 5.34
CA LYS A 263 7.41 -9.26 6.10
C LYS A 263 7.09 -9.31 7.58
N LYS A 264 7.53 -10.35 8.29
CA LYS A 264 7.28 -10.46 9.73
C LYS A 264 7.90 -9.28 10.47
N ILE A 265 7.12 -8.64 11.33
CA ILE A 265 7.61 -7.69 12.32
C ILE A 265 8.31 -8.54 13.36
N ASN A 266 9.64 -8.56 13.34
CA ASN A 266 10.40 -9.26 14.35
C ASN A 266 10.32 -8.45 15.66
N ASP A 267 9.97 -9.15 16.72
CA ASP A 267 9.85 -8.61 18.07
C ASP A 267 11.17 -7.94 18.49
N SER A 268 11.03 -6.80 19.14
CA SER A 268 12.11 -5.92 19.60
C SER A 268 13.02 -6.67 20.60
N SER A 269 14.12 -7.28 20.12
CA SER A 269 15.33 -7.53 20.93
C SER A 269 16.58 -7.96 20.15
N ASP A 270 16.64 -7.88 18.82
CA ASP A 270 17.89 -8.14 18.09
C ASP A 270 17.85 -7.44 16.72
N ILE A 271 18.44 -6.24 16.63
CA ILE A 271 18.93 -5.75 15.34
C ILE A 271 20.23 -6.53 15.11
N ASP A 272 20.10 -7.75 14.61
CA ASP A 272 21.20 -8.37 13.88
C ASP A 272 21.22 -7.69 12.51
N ASP A 273 22.23 -6.83 12.37
CA ASP A 273 22.64 -6.06 11.21
C ASP A 273 23.18 -6.99 10.09
N LYS A 274 22.38 -7.99 9.68
CA LYS A 274 22.76 -8.95 8.63
C LYS A 274 21.59 -9.41 7.75
N GLY A 275 21.69 -9.06 6.46
CA GLY A 275 21.15 -9.79 5.31
C GLY A 275 19.88 -9.17 4.70
N ASN A 276 19.80 -8.89 3.39
CA ASN A 276 20.22 -9.77 2.30
C ASN A 276 20.62 -8.94 1.05
N GLY A 277 21.89 -9.05 0.63
CA GLY A 277 22.42 -8.36 -0.55
C GLY A 277 23.94 -8.35 -0.61
N SER A 278 24.62 -9.49 -0.44
CA SER A 278 26.06 -9.56 -0.68
C SER A 278 26.33 -9.62 -2.19
N GLY A 279 26.57 -8.46 -2.80
CA GLY A 279 27.24 -8.39 -4.09
C GLY A 279 28.71 -8.77 -3.90
N ASN A 280 29.15 -9.87 -4.51
CA ASN A 280 30.58 -10.20 -4.55
C ASN A 280 31.32 -9.17 -5.40
N VAL A 281 32.37 -8.55 -4.85
CA VAL A 281 33.28 -7.70 -5.62
C VAL A 281 34.68 -8.31 -5.65
N THR A 282 35.22 -8.40 -6.86
CA THR A 282 36.57 -8.85 -7.18
C THR A 282 37.43 -7.63 -7.53
N ASN A 283 37.98 -6.92 -6.53
CA ASN A 283 39.28 -6.20 -6.57
C ASN A 283 39.51 -5.38 -5.27
N PRO A 284 40.77 -5.18 -4.83
CA PRO A 284 41.08 -4.24 -3.74
C PRO A 284 40.97 -2.79 -4.24
N GLY A 285 39.95 -2.05 -3.79
CA GLY A 285 39.69 -0.66 -4.20
C GLY A 285 38.21 -0.30 -4.29
N ASP A 286 37.33 -1.31 -4.29
CA ASP A 286 35.89 -1.14 -4.41
C ASP A 286 35.27 -1.02 -2.99
N ILE A 287 34.33 -0.09 -2.80
CA ILE A 287 33.64 0.07 -1.51
C ILE A 287 32.74 -1.14 -1.28
N GLU A 288 33.00 -1.88 -0.20
CA GLU A 288 32.20 -3.04 0.19
C GLU A 288 30.92 -2.57 0.89
N VAL A 289 29.77 -2.72 0.20
CA VAL A 289 28.44 -2.43 0.74
C VAL A 289 28.00 -3.58 1.64
N GLU A 290 27.60 -3.25 2.87
CA GLU A 290 27.15 -4.21 3.89
C GLU A 290 25.63 -4.31 3.94
N ALA A 291 24.91 -3.20 3.75
CA ALA A 291 23.45 -3.18 3.74
C ALA A 291 22.90 -2.00 2.93
N VAL A 292 21.75 -2.21 2.29
CA VAL A 292 20.95 -1.16 1.65
C VAL A 292 19.49 -1.36 2.01
N SER A 293 18.81 -0.27 2.35
CA SER A 293 17.37 -0.28 2.55
C SER A 293 16.80 1.09 2.28
N GLY A 294 15.64 1.14 1.65
CA GLY A 294 14.89 2.38 1.45
C GLY A 294 13.41 2.15 1.69
N ALA A 295 12.76 3.19 2.20
CA ALA A 295 11.33 3.28 2.41
C ALA A 295 10.99 4.74 2.69
N MET A 296 9.77 5.13 2.35
CA MET A 296 9.20 6.42 2.79
C MET A 296 10.12 7.62 2.51
N GLU A 297 10.41 7.85 1.23
CA GLU A 297 11.19 8.98 0.71
C GLU A 297 12.60 9.11 1.32
N SER A 298 13.08 8.03 1.93
CA SER A 298 14.36 7.92 2.63
C SER A 298 14.99 6.57 2.36
N GLY A 299 16.30 6.49 2.54
CA GLY A 299 17.03 5.24 2.47
C GLY A 299 18.41 5.35 3.10
N TYR A 300 19.08 4.22 3.29
CA TYR A 300 20.44 4.20 3.78
C TYR A 300 21.28 3.15 3.08
N ILE A 301 22.58 3.39 3.10
CA ILE A 301 23.60 2.43 2.69
C ILE A 301 24.62 2.33 3.82
N THR A 302 24.87 1.12 4.30
CA THR A 302 25.97 0.78 5.21
C THR A 302 27.09 0.16 4.40
N PHE A 303 28.34 0.55 4.66
CA PHE A 303 29.50 0.10 3.90
C PHE A 303 30.77 0.11 4.74
N LYS A 304 31.78 -0.67 4.34
CA LYS A 304 33.06 -0.70 5.05
C LYS A 304 33.85 0.58 4.86
N LYS A 305 34.35 1.11 5.97
CA LYS A 305 35.26 2.24 6.00
C LYS A 305 36.61 1.82 5.41
N LEU A 306 37.08 2.55 4.40
CA LEU A 306 38.43 2.42 3.88
C LEU A 306 39.46 3.02 4.84
N ASN A 307 40.61 2.36 4.96
CA ASN A 307 41.67 2.81 5.86
C ASN A 307 42.20 4.20 5.45
N GLY A 308 42.25 5.13 6.40
CA GLY A 308 42.70 6.51 6.17
C GLY A 308 41.69 7.42 5.43
N VAL A 309 40.51 6.92 5.04
CA VAL A 309 39.45 7.71 4.39
C VAL A 309 38.38 8.07 5.42
N ASN A 310 38.12 9.37 5.58
CA ASN A 310 37.14 9.89 6.53
C ASN A 310 35.91 10.53 5.87
N GLU A 311 35.98 10.82 4.58
CA GLU A 311 34.94 11.52 3.82
C GLU A 311 34.66 10.77 2.52
N TYR A 312 33.39 10.77 2.12
CA TYR A 312 32.88 10.05 0.96
C TYR A 312 31.90 10.93 0.20
N ASP A 313 31.92 10.81 -1.12
CA ASP A 313 30.97 11.43 -2.04
C ASP A 313 29.98 10.37 -2.52
N TYR A 314 28.73 10.81 -2.75
CA TYR A 314 27.63 9.96 -3.18
C TYR A 314 27.09 10.46 -4.50
N TYR A 315 26.77 9.53 -5.40
CA TYR A 315 26.26 9.87 -6.72
C TYR A 315 25.01 9.06 -7.03
N PHE A 316 24.03 9.68 -7.66
CA PHE A 316 22.94 8.96 -8.31
C PHE A 316 23.08 9.02 -9.81
N LYS A 317 22.74 7.90 -10.46
CA LYS A 317 22.68 7.79 -11.91
C LYS A 317 21.37 8.35 -12.44
N ASP A 318 21.45 9.14 -13.51
CA ASP A 318 20.29 9.62 -14.27
C ASP A 318 19.86 8.61 -15.36
N ASP A 319 18.73 8.89 -16.01
CA ASP A 319 18.18 8.08 -17.10
C ASP A 319 19.10 8.01 -18.34
N ASN A 320 20.05 8.93 -18.47
CA ASN A 320 21.05 8.94 -19.54
C ASN A 320 22.31 8.11 -19.16
N GLY A 321 22.34 7.54 -17.96
CA GLY A 321 23.44 6.76 -17.43
C GLY A 321 24.57 7.57 -16.80
N ASN A 322 24.39 8.88 -16.60
CA ASN A 322 25.39 9.76 -16.00
C ASN A 322 25.21 9.84 -14.49
N TYR A 323 26.33 9.86 -13.77
CA TYR A 323 26.35 10.03 -12.32
C TYR A 323 26.48 11.49 -11.92
N SER A 324 25.60 11.96 -11.04
CA SER A 324 25.63 13.31 -10.47
C SER A 324 25.78 13.27 -8.96
N LEU A 325 26.58 14.19 -8.42
CA LEU A 325 26.84 14.30 -6.98
C LEU A 325 25.53 14.59 -6.24
N VAL A 326 25.29 13.86 -5.16
CA VAL A 326 24.14 14.04 -4.27
C VAL A 326 24.42 15.22 -3.32
N ASP A 327 23.44 16.11 -3.20
CA ASP A 327 23.48 17.26 -2.31
C ASP A 327 23.63 16.82 -0.82
N GLU A 328 24.45 17.53 -0.05
CA GLU A 328 24.65 17.31 1.40
C GLU A 328 23.35 17.53 2.22
N LYS A 329 22.39 18.28 1.65
CA LYS A 329 21.03 18.40 2.19
C LYS A 329 20.22 17.12 2.04
N ILE A 330 20.63 16.19 1.19
CA ILE A 330 19.98 14.90 0.99
C ILE A 330 20.74 13.79 1.70
N ALA A 331 22.08 13.80 1.62
CA ALA A 331 22.94 12.74 2.16
C ALA A 331 23.61 13.14 3.49
N TYR A 332 23.48 12.30 4.52
CA TYR A 332 24.16 12.44 5.80
C TYR A 332 24.98 11.20 6.15
N THR A 333 26.28 11.40 6.40
CA THR A 333 27.21 10.29 6.66
C THR A 333 27.63 10.23 8.12
N ARG A 334 27.64 9.04 8.71
CA ARG A 334 28.24 8.80 10.03
C ARG A 334 28.95 7.46 10.11
N ALA A 335 29.89 7.36 11.04
CA ALA A 335 30.47 6.08 11.42
C ALA A 335 29.48 5.32 12.33
N LEU A 336 29.27 4.03 12.05
CA LEU A 336 28.60 3.10 12.99
C LEU A 336 29.62 2.40 13.89
N SER A 337 30.85 2.22 13.39
CA SER A 337 31.98 1.64 14.11
C SER A 337 33.31 2.19 13.56
N SER A 338 34.44 1.71 14.06
CA SER A 338 35.75 2.05 13.48
C SER A 338 35.96 1.52 12.05
N SER A 339 35.18 0.51 11.63
CA SER A 339 35.30 -0.16 10.33
C SER A 339 34.07 0.00 9.43
N THR A 340 32.99 0.61 9.91
CA THR A 340 31.71 0.68 9.20
C THR A 340 31.17 2.11 9.17
N MET A 341 30.79 2.54 7.98
CA MET A 341 30.12 3.81 7.69
C MET A 341 28.66 3.56 7.31
N ARG A 342 27.82 4.57 7.54
CA ARG A 342 26.45 4.64 7.04
C ARG A 342 26.19 6.01 6.44
N VAL A 343 25.55 6.02 5.28
CA VAL A 343 24.92 7.22 4.70
C VAL A 343 23.40 7.05 4.76
N ASP A 344 22.70 8.07 5.23
CA ASP A 344 21.24 8.20 5.12
C ASP A 344 20.92 9.25 4.05
N PHE A 345 20.00 8.90 3.15
CA PHE A 345 19.42 9.77 2.14
C PHE A 345 17.98 10.10 2.54
N THR A 346 17.62 11.37 2.53
CA THR A 346 16.28 11.83 2.93
C THR A 346 15.79 12.91 1.99
N GLY A 347 14.52 12.83 1.60
CA GLY A 347 13.93 13.73 0.61
C GLY A 347 14.04 13.22 -0.82
N LEU A 348 14.02 11.90 -0.99
CA LEU A 348 14.05 11.25 -2.29
C LEU A 348 12.63 11.11 -2.82
N GLN A 349 12.44 11.34 -4.11
CA GLN A 349 11.20 11.00 -4.79
C GLN A 349 11.04 9.47 -4.81
N ALA A 350 9.81 8.95 -4.71
CA ALA A 350 9.56 7.52 -4.86
C ALA A 350 10.15 6.98 -6.19
N GLY A 351 10.91 5.90 -6.13
CA GLY A 351 11.61 5.35 -7.29
C GLY A 351 12.80 4.46 -6.92
N SER A 352 13.53 4.04 -7.95
CA SER A 352 14.75 3.24 -7.86
C SER A 352 15.94 4.09 -8.23
N TYR A 353 16.98 4.09 -7.39
CA TYR A 353 18.19 4.89 -7.56
C TYR A 353 19.40 3.96 -7.65
N GLU A 354 20.20 4.10 -8.71
CA GLU A 354 21.54 3.48 -8.76
C GLU A 354 22.54 4.43 -8.07
N ALA A 355 22.93 4.07 -6.85
CA ALA A 355 23.80 4.86 -5.98
C ALA A 355 25.25 4.39 -6.09
N MET A 356 26.19 5.32 -6.23
CA MET A 356 27.62 5.05 -6.22
C MET A 356 28.28 5.81 -5.08
N ILE A 357 29.23 5.16 -4.41
CA ILE A 357 29.99 5.73 -3.29
C ILE A 357 31.46 5.81 -3.70
N LEU A 358 32.10 6.95 -3.46
CA LEU A 358 33.53 7.16 -3.71
C LEU A 358 34.18 7.87 -2.52
N PRO A 359 35.48 7.67 -2.24
CA PRO A 359 36.21 8.57 -1.34
C PRO A 359 36.12 10.01 -1.84
N HIS A 360 35.99 10.97 -0.92
CA HIS A 360 35.84 12.38 -1.27
C HIS A 360 36.99 12.87 -2.17
N GLY A 361 36.65 13.53 -3.27
CA GLY A 361 37.61 14.07 -4.23
C GLY A 361 38.30 13.04 -5.14
N SER A 362 37.92 11.76 -5.06
CA SER A 362 38.41 10.72 -5.97
C SER A 362 37.76 10.83 -7.35
N THR A 363 38.55 10.68 -8.41
CA THR A 363 38.08 10.63 -9.82
C THR A 363 38.40 9.29 -10.51
N THR A 364 39.07 8.37 -9.80
CA THR A 364 39.67 7.15 -10.37
C THR A 364 39.18 5.86 -9.72
N ALA A 365 38.23 5.93 -8.77
CA ALA A 365 37.66 4.73 -8.17
C ALA A 365 36.52 4.16 -9.03
N VAL A 366 36.59 2.86 -9.31
CA VAL A 366 35.47 2.06 -9.83
C VAL A 366 34.60 1.76 -8.62
N GLY A 367 33.65 2.64 -8.29
CA GLY A 367 32.76 2.44 -7.15
C GLY A 367 31.82 1.25 -7.36
N THR A 368 31.45 0.58 -6.27
CA THR A 368 30.30 -0.35 -6.30
C THR A 368 29.05 0.48 -6.47
N SER A 369 28.31 0.29 -7.57
CA SER A 369 26.96 0.81 -7.66
C SER A 369 25.97 -0.14 -6.99
N VAL A 370 24.99 0.41 -6.30
CA VAL A 370 23.96 -0.36 -5.61
C VAL A 370 22.59 0.26 -5.82
N GLU A 371 21.58 -0.58 -5.96
CA GLU A 371 20.20 -0.14 -6.13
C GLU A 371 19.57 0.20 -4.78
N LEU A 372 19.05 1.42 -4.66
CA LEU A 372 18.28 1.91 -3.53
C LEU A 372 16.85 2.18 -3.98
N ASN A 373 15.90 1.44 -3.41
CA ASN A 373 14.48 1.57 -3.72
C ASN A 373 13.76 2.34 -2.62
N VAL A 374 13.00 3.38 -2.98
CA VAL A 374 12.23 4.21 -2.05
C VAL A 374 10.78 4.33 -2.49
N ILE A 375 9.86 4.35 -1.53
CA ILE A 375 8.42 4.49 -1.75
C ILE A 375 7.94 5.83 -1.16
N SER A 376 6.79 6.33 -1.59
CA SER A 376 6.21 7.56 -1.05
C SER A 376 5.58 7.36 0.32
N TYR A 377 5.51 8.45 1.11
CA TYR A 377 4.58 8.51 2.23
C TYR A 377 3.13 8.58 1.76
N ASP A 378 2.21 8.08 2.59
CA ASP A 378 0.77 8.24 2.41
C ASP A 378 0.33 9.65 2.80
N ARG A 379 -0.12 10.43 1.81
CA ARG A 379 -0.61 11.81 1.95
C ARG A 379 -2.14 11.91 1.92
N SER A 380 -2.87 10.84 2.19
CA SER A 380 -4.35 10.83 2.16
C SER A 380 -5.01 11.62 3.29
N GLY A 381 -4.25 12.03 4.31
CA GLY A 381 -4.77 12.72 5.50
C GLY A 381 -5.16 14.19 5.28
N TYR A 382 -5.96 14.72 6.21
CA TYR A 382 -6.45 16.10 6.19
C TYR A 382 -5.37 17.18 6.12
N ALA A 383 -4.13 16.92 6.54
CA ALA A 383 -3.03 17.85 6.38
C ALA A 383 -2.82 18.21 4.89
N HIS A 384 -3.03 17.27 3.97
CA HIS A 384 -2.87 17.44 2.52
C HIS A 384 -4.21 17.67 1.79
N PHE A 385 -5.36 17.64 2.48
CA PHE A 385 -6.66 17.79 1.83
C PHE A 385 -6.80 19.14 1.11
N ASN A 386 -6.98 19.10 -0.22
CA ASN A 386 -6.99 20.26 -1.11
C ASN A 386 -5.76 21.17 -0.94
N TYR A 387 -4.59 20.57 -0.68
CA TYR A 387 -3.36 21.29 -0.44
C TYR A 387 -2.19 20.57 -1.11
N THR A 388 -1.68 21.13 -2.21
CA THR A 388 -0.64 20.51 -3.05
C THR A 388 0.73 21.16 -2.92
N ASN A 389 0.88 22.13 -2.02
CA ASN A 389 2.14 22.85 -1.81
C ASN A 389 3.13 22.05 -0.96
N GLY A 390 2.78 20.83 -0.53
CA GLY A 390 3.55 20.05 0.43
C GLY A 390 3.45 20.58 1.87
N VAL A 391 3.31 19.67 2.83
CA VAL A 391 3.29 19.98 4.27
C VAL A 391 4.72 19.96 4.82
N GLY A 392 5.04 20.92 5.69
CA GLY A 392 6.40 21.09 6.20
C GLY A 392 7.33 21.64 5.12
N ALA A 393 8.56 21.18 5.11
CA ALA A 393 9.61 21.64 4.19
C ALA A 393 9.79 20.77 2.94
N TYR A 394 8.90 19.79 2.73
CA TYR A 394 8.91 18.88 1.58
C TYR A 394 7.74 19.12 0.63
N ASN A 395 7.96 18.84 -0.66
CA ASN A 395 6.92 18.78 -1.68
C ASN A 395 6.13 17.47 -1.56
N ASP A 396 4.98 17.38 -2.22
CA ASP A 396 4.15 16.16 -2.17
C ASP A 396 4.75 14.95 -2.93
N ASN A 397 5.78 15.16 -3.75
CA ASN A 397 6.55 14.07 -4.35
C ASN A 397 7.70 13.59 -3.43
N GLY A 398 7.87 14.19 -2.25
CA GLY A 398 8.88 13.84 -1.26
C GLY A 398 10.20 14.58 -1.35
N THR A 399 10.43 15.41 -2.37
CA THR A 399 11.66 16.20 -2.46
C THR A 399 11.61 17.44 -1.58
N LEU A 400 12.77 17.94 -1.17
CA LEU A 400 12.86 19.23 -0.47
C LEU A 400 12.24 20.35 -1.32
N LYS A 401 11.51 21.25 -0.67
CA LYS A 401 11.12 22.52 -1.28
C LYS A 401 12.38 23.31 -1.69
N GLU A 402 12.25 24.09 -2.75
CA GLU A 402 13.32 24.98 -3.19
C GLU A 402 13.78 25.86 -2.03
N ASN A 403 15.09 26.16 -1.97
CA ASN A 403 15.74 26.99 -0.95
C ASN A 403 15.66 26.51 0.51
N ALA A 404 15.11 25.32 0.77
CA ALA A 404 15.05 24.76 2.12
C ALA A 404 16.41 24.74 2.81
N ILE A 405 16.40 25.14 4.09
CA ILE A 405 17.56 25.05 4.98
C ILE A 405 17.45 23.74 5.76
N VAL A 406 18.52 22.95 5.81
CA VAL A 406 18.58 21.68 6.53
C VAL A 406 19.64 21.79 7.63
N LEU A 407 19.25 21.50 8.87
CA LEU A 407 20.15 21.44 10.02
C LEU A 407 20.24 20.00 10.54
N TYR A 408 21.45 19.52 10.79
CA TYR A 408 21.69 18.22 11.43
C TYR A 408 22.05 18.42 12.90
N VAL A 409 21.28 17.78 13.77
CA VAL A 409 21.38 17.95 15.22
C VAL A 409 21.66 16.62 15.91
N THR A 410 22.76 16.56 16.65
CA THR A 410 23.17 15.46 17.51
C THR A 410 23.18 15.92 18.96
N ASP A 411 23.32 15.00 19.91
CA ASP A 411 23.51 15.39 21.30
C ASP A 411 24.74 16.29 21.51
N GLU A 412 25.80 16.05 20.73
CA GLU A 412 27.08 16.75 20.86
C GLU A 412 27.00 18.19 20.36
N ASN A 413 26.27 18.42 19.27
CA ASN A 413 26.21 19.74 18.62
C ASN A 413 24.93 20.54 18.95
N LYS A 414 24.00 20.00 19.74
CA LYS A 414 22.68 20.63 19.99
C LYS A 414 22.76 22.07 20.46
N ASN A 415 23.80 22.46 21.21
CA ASN A 415 23.99 23.83 21.68
C ASN A 415 24.86 24.68 20.73
N GLU A 416 25.45 24.08 19.71
CA GLU A 416 26.42 24.71 18.81
C GLU A 416 25.92 24.85 17.37
N VAL A 417 24.86 24.13 16.98
CA VAL A 417 24.24 24.25 15.65
C VAL A 417 23.80 25.69 15.40
N GLU A 418 24.06 26.22 14.22
CA GLU A 418 23.74 27.61 13.87
C GLU A 418 22.78 27.71 12.71
N LEU A 419 21.93 28.72 12.77
CA LEU A 419 21.05 29.14 11.68
C LEU A 419 21.30 30.62 11.41
N SER A 420 21.58 30.96 10.16
CA SER A 420 21.80 32.35 9.71
C SER A 420 20.84 32.73 8.61
N TYR A 421 20.07 33.81 8.80
CA TYR A 421 19.19 34.36 7.77
C TYR A 421 18.93 35.85 8.01
N GLY A 422 18.90 36.65 6.94
CA GLY A 422 18.54 38.07 7.01
C GLY A 422 19.38 38.90 7.98
N GLY A 423 20.69 38.61 8.08
CA GLY A 423 21.62 39.28 8.99
C GLY A 423 21.53 38.86 10.46
N THR A 424 20.69 37.86 10.77
CA THR A 424 20.54 37.27 12.10
C THR A 424 21.19 35.89 12.13
N THR A 425 22.01 35.63 13.14
CA THR A 425 22.58 34.30 13.43
C THR A 425 22.16 33.89 14.83
N VAL A 426 21.62 32.68 14.95
CA VAL A 426 21.20 32.06 16.22
C VAL A 426 21.91 30.74 16.37
N ARG A 427 22.42 30.48 17.58
CA ARG A 427 23.19 29.29 17.94
C ARG A 427 22.44 28.45 18.98
N GLY A 428 22.46 27.14 18.80
CA GLY A 428 21.81 26.15 19.65
C GLY A 428 20.36 25.89 19.24
N ILE A 429 19.98 24.60 19.14
CA ILE A 429 18.69 24.18 18.63
C ILE A 429 17.53 24.68 19.50
N GLY A 430 17.70 24.72 20.82
CA GLY A 430 16.71 25.27 21.73
C GLY A 430 16.47 26.77 21.45
N ASN A 431 17.53 27.55 21.25
CA ASN A 431 17.40 28.96 20.84
C ASN A 431 16.80 29.11 19.44
N ILE A 432 17.17 28.27 18.47
CA ILE A 432 16.69 28.35 17.09
C ILE A 432 15.19 28.09 17.02
N LEU A 433 14.68 27.07 17.72
CA LEU A 433 13.28 26.68 17.64
C LEU A 433 12.38 27.45 18.61
N ASN A 434 12.90 27.85 19.77
CA ASN A 434 12.11 28.56 20.77
C ASN A 434 11.99 30.05 20.41
N SER A 435 10.85 30.47 19.86
CA SER A 435 10.63 31.83 19.35
C SER A 435 9.84 32.74 20.30
N VAL A 436 9.63 32.31 21.55
CA VAL A 436 8.90 33.09 22.55
C VAL A 436 9.85 33.57 23.64
N GLY A 437 10.15 34.85 23.54
CA GLY A 437 10.96 35.65 24.45
C GLY A 437 11.04 37.03 23.79
N ALA A 438 10.78 38.10 24.54
CA ALA A 438 10.98 39.44 24.01
C ALA A 438 12.39 39.54 23.40
N ASP A 439 12.54 40.39 22.40
CA ASP A 439 13.84 40.82 21.90
C ASP A 439 14.58 41.48 23.08
N VAL A 440 15.32 40.71 23.89
CA VAL A 440 16.05 41.24 25.03
C VAL A 440 17.42 40.61 25.10
N GLY A 441 18.41 41.43 24.73
CA GLY A 441 19.73 41.30 25.31
C GLY A 441 19.62 41.20 26.83
N GLY A 442 20.07 40.07 27.38
CA GLY A 442 20.51 39.97 28.77
C GLY A 442 19.47 39.65 29.85
N GLY A 443 18.35 38.98 29.57
CA GLY A 443 17.41 38.52 30.61
C GLY A 443 17.76 37.13 31.18
N LYS A 444 18.23 37.05 32.43
CA LYS A 444 18.56 35.78 33.13
C LYS A 444 17.35 34.84 33.26
N ALA A 445 17.55 33.53 33.05
CA ALA A 445 16.62 32.52 33.56
C ALA A 445 16.86 32.30 35.07
N ASN A 446 15.79 32.36 35.88
CA ASN A 446 15.87 32.17 37.33
C ASN A 446 16.24 30.73 37.77
N ASN A 447 16.33 29.78 36.84
CA ASN A 447 16.55 28.35 37.12
C ASN A 447 17.82 27.75 36.47
N GLY A 448 18.80 28.58 36.07
CA GLY A 448 20.10 28.09 35.60
C GLY A 448 20.22 27.77 34.10
N GLY A 449 19.22 28.11 33.28
CA GLY A 449 19.31 28.07 31.81
C GLY A 449 19.90 29.35 31.20
N VAL A 450 20.44 29.26 29.98
CA VAL A 450 20.85 30.42 29.18
C VAL A 450 19.61 31.12 28.62
N ALA A 451 19.62 32.46 28.60
CA ALA A 451 18.55 33.27 28.04
C ALA A 451 18.30 32.90 26.57
N ASN A 452 17.04 32.84 26.15
CA ASN A 452 16.69 32.61 24.76
C ASN A 452 17.19 33.76 23.87
N THR A 453 17.93 33.44 22.81
CA THR A 453 18.52 34.41 21.85
C THR A 453 17.94 34.32 20.43
N ASN A 454 16.72 33.78 20.28
CA ASN A 454 16.07 33.46 19.00
C ASN A 454 15.99 34.61 17.97
N GLN A 455 16.05 35.88 18.38
CA GLN A 455 16.07 37.05 17.47
C GLN A 455 14.97 37.01 16.38
N GLY A 456 13.87 36.32 16.62
CA GLY A 456 12.76 36.12 15.69
C GLY A 456 13.10 35.32 14.42
N ILE A 457 14.17 34.52 14.41
CA ILE A 457 14.69 33.89 13.20
C ILE A 457 13.65 32.99 12.51
N ILE A 458 12.84 32.26 13.27
CA ILE A 458 11.76 31.41 12.75
C ILE A 458 10.71 32.25 12.00
N LYS A 459 10.31 33.40 12.58
CA LYS A 459 9.37 34.30 11.92
C LYS A 459 9.97 34.88 10.64
N LYS A 460 11.25 35.25 10.66
CA LYS A 460 11.95 35.78 9.47
C LYS A 460 11.97 34.77 8.31
N LEU A 461 12.21 33.49 8.62
CA LEU A 461 12.11 32.42 7.62
C LEU A 461 10.68 32.29 7.09
N GLY A 462 9.69 32.28 7.99
CA GLY A 462 8.28 32.19 7.61
C GLY A 462 7.79 33.34 6.74
N ASP A 463 8.15 34.59 7.07
CA ASP A 463 7.84 35.80 6.29
C ASP A 463 8.47 35.74 4.88
N ALA A 464 9.64 35.10 4.76
CA ALA A 464 10.35 34.95 3.51
C ALA A 464 10.00 33.67 2.72
N ASN A 465 9.12 32.82 3.25
CA ASN A 465 8.82 31.48 2.71
C ASN A 465 10.08 30.63 2.51
N ILE A 466 10.99 30.64 3.48
CA ILE A 466 12.17 29.77 3.50
C ILE A 466 11.86 28.55 4.37
N PRO A 467 11.72 27.34 3.79
CA PRO A 467 11.43 26.14 4.55
C PRO A 467 12.60 25.72 5.44
N LEU A 468 12.30 25.11 6.58
CA LEU A 468 13.31 24.65 7.54
C LEU A 468 13.12 23.17 7.86
N VAL A 469 14.21 22.40 7.73
CA VAL A 469 14.28 21.01 8.16
C VAL A 469 15.27 20.89 9.32
N ILE A 470 14.83 20.26 10.40
CA ILE A 470 15.69 19.82 11.50
C ILE A 470 15.78 18.31 11.49
N ARG A 471 16.98 17.77 11.25
CA ARG A 471 17.26 16.33 11.25
C ARG A 471 17.99 15.93 12.52
N PHE A 472 17.32 15.19 13.38
CA PHE A 472 17.91 14.64 14.59
C PHE A 472 18.63 13.31 14.32
N VAL A 473 19.85 13.18 14.81
CA VAL A 473 20.70 11.99 14.65
C VAL A 473 21.06 11.44 16.02
N GLY A 474 20.56 10.23 16.31
CA GLY A 474 20.71 9.63 17.63
C GLY A 474 19.88 10.36 18.70
N CYS A 475 20.24 10.18 19.96
CA CYS A 475 19.60 10.92 21.05
C CYS A 475 19.94 12.40 20.99
N VAL A 476 18.97 13.24 21.31
CA VAL A 476 19.20 14.61 21.76
C VAL A 476 18.52 14.78 23.11
N SER A 477 19.35 14.78 24.15
CA SER A 477 18.95 14.82 25.55
C SER A 477 19.60 16.00 26.26
N ASN A 478 19.01 16.44 27.35
CA ASN A 478 19.72 17.27 28.33
C ASN A 478 19.99 16.55 29.66
N THR A 479 19.39 15.37 29.85
CA THR A 479 19.41 14.69 31.15
C THR A 479 20.34 13.49 31.18
N GLY A 480 20.80 12.99 30.02
CA GLY A 480 21.73 11.86 29.94
C GLY A 480 21.16 10.57 30.57
N LEU A 481 19.83 10.44 30.68
CA LEU A 481 19.17 9.36 31.40
C LEU A 481 18.33 8.50 30.44
N TYR A 482 18.99 7.64 29.68
CA TYR A 482 18.32 6.51 29.03
C TYR A 482 17.98 5.42 30.03
N LYS A 483 16.83 5.55 30.69
CA LYS A 483 16.10 4.41 31.27
C LYS A 483 14.61 4.64 31.09
N LYS A 484 13.96 3.80 30.27
CA LYS A 484 12.49 3.76 30.15
C LYS A 484 11.89 3.59 31.56
N GLY A 485 10.90 4.41 31.92
CA GLY A 485 10.07 4.21 33.12
C GLY A 485 10.54 4.83 34.44
N SER A 486 11.45 5.80 34.45
CA SER A 486 11.77 6.55 35.68
C SER A 486 12.16 7.99 35.36
N PHE A 487 11.31 8.96 35.72
CA PHE A 487 11.54 10.37 35.49
C PHE A 487 11.47 11.19 36.78
N SER A 488 12.35 12.19 36.93
CA SER A 488 12.33 13.17 38.01
C SER A 488 12.68 14.55 37.44
N ALA A 489 11.66 15.35 37.10
CA ALA A 489 11.81 16.70 36.51
C ALA A 489 12.58 17.68 37.40
N ALA A 490 12.46 17.57 38.71
CA ALA A 490 12.70 18.69 39.63
C ALA A 490 14.18 19.09 39.86
N SER A 491 15.14 18.63 39.04
CA SER A 491 16.57 18.91 39.31
C SER A 491 17.51 18.84 38.09
N LYS A 492 17.01 18.79 36.86
CA LYS A 492 17.86 18.62 35.67
C LYS A 492 17.91 19.89 34.81
N PRO A 493 19.08 20.26 34.26
CA PRO A 493 19.17 21.39 33.34
C PRO A 493 18.30 21.14 32.10
N LEU A 494 18.01 22.20 31.33
CA LEU A 494 17.33 22.13 30.02
C LEU A 494 18.34 22.29 28.88
N ILE A 495 17.98 21.85 27.65
CA ILE A 495 18.73 22.24 26.45
C ILE A 495 18.80 23.76 26.41
N GLU A 496 19.96 24.31 26.05
CA GLU A 496 20.15 25.75 26.03
C GLU A 496 19.12 26.44 25.12
N GLY A 497 18.51 27.51 25.64
CA GLY A 497 17.46 28.26 24.93
C GLY A 497 16.03 27.76 25.16
N LEU A 498 15.83 26.58 25.75
CA LEU A 498 14.52 26.18 26.28
C LEU A 498 14.29 26.88 27.63
N THR A 499 13.55 27.99 27.62
CA THR A 499 13.28 28.79 28.82
C THR A 499 11.85 28.64 29.31
N ILE A 500 11.65 28.81 30.62
CA ILE A 500 10.33 28.86 31.25
C ILE A 500 9.54 30.04 30.71
N TYR A 501 8.32 29.76 30.26
CA TYR A 501 7.33 30.74 29.85
C TYR A 501 6.73 31.40 31.09
N ASP A 502 6.74 32.73 31.17
CA ASP A 502 5.92 33.44 32.16
C ASP A 502 4.47 33.47 31.69
N SER A 503 3.61 32.78 32.46
CA SER A 503 2.21 32.39 32.23
C SER A 503 1.21 33.48 31.82
N TYR A 504 1.57 34.75 31.73
CA TYR A 504 0.56 35.82 31.66
C TYR A 504 -0.15 35.97 30.30
N ASP A 505 0.44 35.50 29.18
CA ASP A 505 -0.08 35.91 27.86
C ASP A 505 -0.84 34.84 27.04
N ASN A 506 -0.69 33.53 27.29
CA ASN A 506 -1.34 32.50 26.45
C ASN A 506 -1.77 31.21 27.19
N GLY A 507 -2.32 31.34 28.39
CA GLY A 507 -3.12 30.26 29.00
C GLY A 507 -2.35 29.09 29.63
N GLY A 508 -1.02 29.16 29.71
CA GLY A 508 -0.25 28.27 30.58
C GLY A 508 -0.51 28.63 32.05
N THR A 509 -0.79 27.64 32.90
CA THR A 509 -0.81 27.85 34.36
C THR A 509 0.61 27.94 34.90
N THR A 510 0.80 28.62 36.02
CA THR A 510 2.05 28.61 36.78
C THR A 510 2.48 27.16 37.05
N GLY A 511 3.52 26.67 36.37
CA GLY A 511 3.98 25.28 36.45
C GLY A 511 4.56 24.67 35.17
N ASP A 512 4.39 25.32 34.01
CA ASP A 512 4.91 24.81 32.74
C ASP A 512 6.44 25.00 32.66
N ASN A 513 7.21 23.94 32.89
CA ASN A 513 8.62 24.00 33.33
C ASN A 513 9.67 24.21 32.21
N GLY A 514 9.27 24.73 31.03
CA GLY A 514 10.20 25.11 29.97
C GLY A 514 10.75 23.95 29.12
N HIS A 515 10.13 22.77 29.16
CA HIS A 515 10.59 21.57 28.42
C HIS A 515 10.18 21.52 26.94
N MET A 516 9.64 22.61 26.37
CA MET A 516 9.21 22.61 24.96
C MET A 516 9.86 23.74 24.20
N ALA A 517 10.31 23.47 22.97
CA ALA A 517 10.64 24.51 22.01
C ALA A 517 9.34 25.14 21.49
N ARG A 518 9.07 26.40 21.84
CA ARG A 518 7.84 27.10 21.44
C ARG A 518 8.04 27.81 20.11
N ILE A 519 7.64 27.14 19.03
CA ILE A 519 7.78 27.55 17.63
C ILE A 519 6.55 28.36 17.23
N LYS A 520 6.53 29.63 17.66
CA LYS A 520 5.53 30.63 17.32
C LYS A 520 5.81 31.24 15.94
N SER A 521 4.75 31.36 15.14
CA SER A 521 4.79 32.05 13.85
C SER A 521 5.80 31.44 12.86
N GLY A 522 6.06 30.14 12.97
CA GLY A 522 6.78 29.38 11.95
C GLY A 522 5.92 29.05 10.74
N LYS A 523 6.55 28.70 9.62
CA LYS A 523 5.87 28.20 8.42
C LYS A 523 6.77 27.25 7.66
N ASP A 524 6.21 26.16 7.13
CA ASP A 524 6.92 25.16 6.31
C ASP A 524 8.14 24.56 7.04
N ILE A 525 7.89 24.01 8.24
CA ILE A 525 8.93 23.43 9.10
C ILE A 525 8.72 21.92 9.20
N THR A 526 9.77 21.14 8.90
CA THR A 526 9.83 19.70 9.17
C THR A 526 10.83 19.41 10.28
N ILE A 527 10.40 18.61 11.24
CA ILE A 527 11.26 18.07 12.30
C ILE A 527 11.31 16.55 12.13
N GLU A 528 12.46 15.99 11.83
CA GLU A 528 12.57 14.57 11.48
C GLU A 528 13.75 13.87 12.13
N GLY A 529 13.62 12.56 12.33
CA GLY A 529 14.71 11.70 12.79
C GLY A 529 15.39 10.96 11.65
N LEU A 530 16.71 10.76 11.77
CA LEU A 530 17.48 9.89 10.88
C LEU A 530 17.76 8.53 11.49
N GLY A 531 17.44 7.48 10.74
CA GLY A 531 17.55 6.09 11.19
C GLY A 531 16.54 5.74 12.27
N SER A 532 16.85 4.72 13.05
CA SER A 532 15.95 4.13 14.06
C SER A 532 16.25 4.54 15.49
N ASN A 533 17.21 5.45 15.70
CA ASN A 533 17.67 5.84 17.03
C ASN A 533 17.56 7.36 17.30
N ALA A 534 16.92 8.10 16.40
CA ALA A 534 16.66 9.52 16.57
C ALA A 534 15.65 9.73 17.71
N THR A 535 16.15 10.13 18.88
CA THR A 535 15.36 10.20 20.12
C THR A 535 15.37 11.62 20.68
N ILE A 536 14.19 12.11 21.06
CA ILE A 536 13.99 13.33 21.83
C ILE A 536 13.72 12.92 23.28
N ASP A 537 14.64 13.28 24.19
CA ASP A 537 14.60 12.84 25.59
C ASP A 537 14.50 14.02 26.55
N GLY A 538 13.36 14.14 27.24
CA GLY A 538 13.15 15.15 28.27
C GLY A 538 12.64 16.50 27.77
N TRP A 539 12.27 16.61 26.50
CA TRP A 539 11.75 17.83 25.89
C TRP A 539 10.84 17.54 24.67
N GLY A 540 10.18 18.58 24.15
CA GLY A 540 9.22 18.46 23.04
C GLY A 540 9.13 19.72 22.17
N PHE A 541 8.19 19.72 21.23
CA PHE A 541 7.97 20.80 20.25
C PHE A 541 6.57 21.37 20.37
N HIS A 542 6.44 22.70 20.32
CA HIS A 542 5.14 23.35 20.37
C HIS A 542 4.98 24.33 19.19
N PHE A 543 4.13 23.99 18.24
CA PHE A 543 3.82 24.85 17.10
C PHE A 543 2.69 25.82 17.46
N MET A 544 2.92 27.12 17.33
CA MET A 544 1.99 28.15 17.79
C MET A 544 1.68 29.17 16.69
N ALA A 545 0.40 29.49 16.52
CA ALA A 545 -0.04 30.62 15.70
C ALA A 545 -0.03 31.93 16.50
N GLU A 546 -0.14 33.07 15.81
CA GLU A 546 -0.31 34.37 16.47
C GLU A 546 -1.32 35.25 15.72
N SER A 547 -2.15 35.99 16.46
CA SER A 547 -3.14 36.90 15.87
C SER A 547 -2.50 38.05 15.07
N SER A 548 -1.27 38.48 15.40
CA SER A 548 -0.55 39.53 14.67
C SER A 548 0.04 39.08 13.34
N SER A 549 0.16 37.77 13.10
CA SER A 549 0.70 37.18 11.87
C SER A 549 -0.11 35.92 11.49
N PRO A 550 -1.41 36.04 11.17
CA PRO A 550 -2.32 34.90 10.98
C PRO A 550 -2.03 34.07 9.73
N THR A 551 -1.12 34.52 8.87
CA THR A 551 -0.62 33.76 7.71
C THR A 551 0.51 32.79 8.08
N LEU A 552 1.05 32.89 9.29
CA LEU A 552 2.06 32.00 9.87
C LEU A 552 1.38 31.02 10.84
N GLY A 553 2.15 30.10 11.43
CA GLY A 553 1.60 29.01 12.23
C GLY A 553 1.02 27.89 11.35
N LYS A 554 1.62 27.65 10.17
CA LYS A 554 1.06 26.75 9.16
C LYS A 554 2.12 25.82 8.58
N SER A 555 1.70 24.62 8.16
CA SER A 555 2.54 23.66 7.43
C SER A 555 3.69 23.15 8.31
N PHE A 556 3.36 22.20 9.19
CA PHE A 556 4.30 21.59 10.13
C PHE A 556 4.31 20.07 9.96
N GLU A 557 5.49 19.49 9.89
CA GLU A 557 5.67 18.03 9.80
C GLU A 557 6.58 17.57 10.93
N VAL A 558 6.19 16.49 11.61
CA VAL A 558 7.07 15.80 12.57
C VAL A 558 7.08 14.32 12.27
N ARG A 559 8.27 13.76 12.01
CA ARG A 559 8.37 12.36 11.58
C ARG A 559 9.59 11.58 12.06
N ASN A 560 9.42 10.26 12.17
CA ASN A 560 10.50 9.31 12.45
C ASN A 560 11.31 9.64 13.72
N LEU A 561 10.65 10.16 14.76
CA LEU A 561 11.25 10.46 16.05
C LEU A 561 10.70 9.57 17.15
N THR A 562 11.56 9.19 18.08
CA THR A 562 11.17 8.59 19.35
C THR A 562 11.15 9.65 20.45
N PHE A 563 10.02 9.83 21.12
CA PHE A 563 9.84 10.72 22.26
C PHE A 563 9.81 9.92 23.56
N ILE A 564 10.68 10.28 24.50
CA ILE A 564 10.73 9.69 25.84
C ILE A 564 10.84 10.76 26.92
N ASN A 565 10.32 10.45 28.10
CA ASN A 565 10.45 11.29 29.31
C ASN A 565 9.97 12.73 29.12
N THR A 566 8.92 12.97 28.33
CA THR A 566 8.42 14.32 28.00
C THR A 566 7.58 14.88 29.15
N PRO A 567 8.07 15.89 29.91
CA PRO A 567 7.39 16.37 31.12
C PRO A 567 6.21 17.29 30.83
N GLU A 568 6.21 17.85 29.62
CA GLU A 568 5.11 18.61 29.01
C GLU A 568 4.63 17.83 27.79
N ASP A 569 3.84 18.51 26.93
CA ASP A 569 3.46 17.91 25.66
C ASP A 569 4.72 17.47 24.89
N ALA A 570 4.71 16.27 24.28
CA ALA A 570 5.80 15.88 23.39
C ALA A 570 5.71 16.67 22.08
N ILE A 571 4.50 16.78 21.54
CA ILE A 571 4.15 17.66 20.42
C ILE A 571 2.87 18.41 20.77
N GLY A 572 2.97 19.74 20.93
CA GLY A 572 1.83 20.64 21.10
C GLY A 572 1.58 21.47 19.85
N MET A 573 0.31 21.73 19.52
CA MET A 573 -0.10 22.59 18.42
C MET A 573 -1.22 23.50 18.91
N GLU A 574 -1.04 24.81 18.81
CA GLU A 574 -1.93 25.78 19.45
C GLU A 574 -2.19 27.00 18.55
N GLY A 575 -3.45 27.19 18.19
CA GLY A 575 -3.94 28.45 17.63
C GLY A 575 -4.36 29.45 18.71
N ILE A 576 -4.91 30.59 18.30
CA ILE A 576 -5.35 31.67 19.19
C ILE A 576 -6.84 31.91 19.03
N GLN A 577 -7.54 32.03 20.16
CA GLN A 577 -8.95 32.46 20.21
C GLN A 577 -9.03 33.98 20.44
N GLU A 578 -10.04 34.63 19.87
CA GLU A 578 -10.27 36.08 20.06
C GLU A 578 -10.54 36.45 21.51
N THR A 579 -11.29 35.60 22.22
CA THR A 579 -11.66 35.78 23.63
C THR A 579 -11.54 34.45 24.36
N LYS A 580 -10.84 34.43 25.51
CA LYS A 580 -10.75 33.24 26.36
C LYS A 580 -12.16 32.76 26.72
N ASN A 581 -12.48 31.52 26.37
CA ASN A 581 -13.70 30.81 26.78
C ASN A 581 -15.04 31.44 26.31
N ALA A 582 -15.04 32.18 25.19
CA ALA A 582 -16.30 32.68 24.61
C ALA A 582 -16.35 32.45 23.08
N ASN A 583 -17.38 31.73 22.63
CA ASN A 583 -17.84 31.57 21.24
C ASN A 583 -16.90 30.82 20.26
N SER A 584 -15.85 30.15 20.72
CA SER A 584 -14.93 29.32 19.91
C SER A 584 -14.37 30.00 18.66
N LYS A 585 -14.34 31.35 18.64
CA LYS A 585 -13.87 32.13 17.49
C LYS A 585 -12.35 32.22 17.51
N ILE A 586 -11.73 31.69 16.46
CA ILE A 586 -10.28 31.61 16.28
C ILE A 586 -9.80 32.86 15.54
N SER A 587 -8.85 33.60 16.13
CA SER A 587 -8.20 34.77 15.50
C SER A 587 -6.98 34.39 14.66
N ALA A 588 -6.33 33.28 15.00
CA ALA A 588 -5.27 32.67 14.20
C ALA A 588 -5.28 31.17 14.43
N SER A 589 -5.42 30.39 13.36
CA SER A 589 -5.45 28.92 13.44
C SER A 589 -4.04 28.37 13.26
N VAL A 590 -3.68 27.36 14.05
CA VAL A 590 -2.59 26.45 13.65
C VAL A 590 -3.12 25.51 12.57
N GLU A 591 -2.40 25.33 11.46
CA GLU A 591 -2.95 24.63 10.29
C GLU A 591 -1.95 23.70 9.61
N ARG A 592 -2.47 22.64 8.98
CA ARG A 592 -1.69 21.74 8.09
C ARG A 592 -0.55 21.06 8.85
N CYS A 593 -0.90 20.35 9.91
CA CYS A 593 0.06 19.62 10.73
C CYS A 593 0.04 18.14 10.38
N TRP A 594 1.19 17.57 10.04
CA TRP A 594 1.36 16.16 9.73
C TRP A 594 2.35 15.51 10.69
N ILE A 595 1.81 14.73 11.64
CA ILE A 595 2.58 14.05 12.67
C ILE A 595 2.56 12.57 12.36
N HIS A 596 3.68 11.99 11.95
CA HIS A 596 3.66 10.61 11.46
C HIS A 596 4.92 9.79 11.70
N ASN A 597 4.76 8.47 11.80
CA ASN A 597 5.89 7.54 11.98
C ASN A 597 6.74 7.84 13.23
N ASN A 598 6.17 8.46 14.26
CA ASN A 598 6.85 8.71 15.53
C ASN A 598 6.50 7.65 16.56
N GLU A 599 7.33 7.50 17.57
CA GLU A 599 7.09 6.66 18.73
C GLU A 599 7.04 7.52 19.99
N PHE A 600 6.07 7.28 20.87
CA PHE A 600 5.88 8.01 22.12
C PHE A 600 5.84 7.01 23.27
N TYR A 601 6.70 7.21 24.26
CA TYR A 601 6.75 6.37 25.46
C TYR A 601 6.52 7.20 26.72
N GLY A 602 5.39 6.96 27.37
CA GLY A 602 5.11 7.43 28.72
C GLY A 602 5.75 6.52 29.79
N PRO A 603 5.98 7.02 31.02
CA PRO A 603 6.45 6.21 32.13
C PRO A 603 5.41 5.15 32.54
N SER A 604 5.86 4.00 33.06
CA SER A 604 4.97 2.93 33.54
C SER A 604 4.36 3.30 34.88
N ILE A 605 3.03 3.25 34.98
CA ILE A 605 2.31 3.52 36.24
C ILE A 605 1.82 2.27 36.93
N LEU A 606 1.76 2.33 38.26
CA LEU A 606 1.12 1.32 39.09
C LEU A 606 -0.32 1.69 39.48
N ASN A 607 -0.74 2.96 39.31
CA ASN A 607 -2.08 3.43 39.69
C ASN A 607 -2.60 4.57 38.78
N ALA A 608 -3.68 4.34 38.04
CA ALA A 608 -4.23 5.27 37.03
C ALA A 608 -4.95 6.52 37.59
N ALA A 609 -4.84 6.78 38.89
CA ALA A 609 -5.52 7.86 39.60
C ALA A 609 -4.56 8.94 40.14
N GLU A 610 -3.33 9.01 39.62
CA GLU A 610 -2.37 10.05 40.02
C GLU A 610 -2.81 11.46 39.61
N SER A 611 -2.21 12.47 40.26
CA SER A 611 -2.51 13.89 40.06
C SER A 611 -2.12 14.38 38.66
N ASP A 612 -2.88 15.35 38.14
CA ASP A 612 -2.61 16.03 36.87
C ASP A 612 -1.12 16.44 36.72
N LYS A 613 -0.49 16.06 35.59
CA LYS A 613 0.91 16.29 35.22
C LYS A 613 2.02 15.63 36.08
N SER A 614 1.74 14.68 36.97
CA SER A 614 2.81 14.03 37.78
C SER A 614 3.87 13.30 36.94
N GLU A 615 3.57 12.97 35.69
CA GLU A 615 4.31 12.02 34.85
C GLU A 615 4.56 12.49 33.41
N GLY A 616 4.10 13.70 33.07
CA GLY A 616 4.03 14.23 31.70
C GLY A 616 2.65 14.77 31.36
N ASP A 617 2.55 15.58 30.29
CA ASP A 617 1.28 16.08 29.76
C ASP A 617 0.89 15.32 28.46
N GLY A 618 0.44 16.00 27.40
CA GLY A 618 -0.07 15.37 26.17
C GLY A 618 1.01 14.79 25.24
N SER A 619 0.85 13.59 24.70
CA SER A 619 1.83 13.10 23.70
C SER A 619 1.72 13.88 22.38
N CYS A 620 0.52 14.09 21.87
CA CYS A 620 0.29 14.90 20.67
C CYS A 620 -1.01 15.72 20.82
N ASP A 621 -0.89 16.98 21.17
CA ASP A 621 -2.03 17.85 21.47
C ASP A 621 -2.29 18.86 20.34
N PHE A 622 -3.57 19.01 19.98
CA PHE A 622 -4.03 19.90 18.93
C PHE A 622 -5.18 20.79 19.38
N LYS A 623 -4.93 22.08 19.47
CA LYS A 623 -5.83 23.07 20.05
C LYS A 623 -6.00 24.23 19.07
N ARG A 624 -7.25 24.66 18.86
CA ARG A 624 -7.61 25.85 18.07
C ARG A 624 -7.02 25.84 16.65
N GLY A 625 -7.06 24.68 15.98
CA GLY A 625 -6.45 24.46 14.67
C GLY A 625 -7.35 23.81 13.63
N GLN A 626 -6.85 23.67 12.40
CA GLN A 626 -7.50 22.93 11.31
C GLN A 626 -6.50 22.06 10.53
N TYR A 627 -7.00 21.03 9.83
CA TYR A 627 -6.19 20.18 8.92
C TYR A 627 -5.03 19.45 9.61
N LEU A 628 -5.35 18.63 10.61
CA LEU A 628 -4.40 17.75 11.30
C LEU A 628 -4.40 16.35 10.67
N THR A 629 -3.23 15.74 10.54
CA THR A 629 -3.08 14.30 10.29
C THR A 629 -2.11 13.71 11.30
N VAL A 630 -2.57 12.70 12.03
CA VAL A 630 -1.75 11.90 12.95
C VAL A 630 -1.79 10.46 12.44
N SER A 631 -0.72 9.99 11.79
CA SER A 631 -0.73 8.71 11.04
C SER A 631 0.51 7.87 11.35
N TYR A 632 0.36 6.55 11.47
CA TYR A 632 1.50 5.62 11.67
C TYR A 632 2.38 5.91 12.90
N ASN A 633 1.85 6.61 13.90
CA ASN A 633 2.56 6.81 15.17
C ASN A 633 2.26 5.66 16.15
N TYR A 634 3.22 5.36 17.02
CA TYR A 634 3.10 4.38 18.09
C TYR A 634 3.08 5.09 19.44
N PHE A 635 2.13 4.75 20.31
CA PHE A 635 2.01 5.32 21.65
C PHE A 635 1.98 4.19 22.68
N GLU A 636 2.88 4.23 23.66
CA GLU A 636 3.01 3.23 24.71
C GLU A 636 3.08 3.91 26.08
N GLY A 637 2.23 3.51 27.02
CA GLY A 637 2.23 4.06 28.38
C GLY A 637 1.82 5.54 28.48
N CYS A 638 1.30 6.14 27.41
CA CYS A 638 0.88 7.54 27.37
C CYS A 638 -0.51 7.74 28.00
N HIS A 639 -0.60 8.35 29.18
CA HIS A 639 -1.89 8.59 29.86
C HIS A 639 -2.74 9.66 29.19
N LYS A 640 -2.12 10.78 28.81
CA LYS A 640 -2.73 11.82 27.98
C LYS A 640 -2.17 11.67 26.57
N THR A 641 -2.81 10.83 25.77
CA THR A 641 -2.25 10.46 24.46
C THR A 641 -2.42 11.59 23.43
N ASN A 642 -3.65 12.07 23.23
CA ASN A 642 -3.93 13.10 22.22
C ASN A 642 -5.18 13.89 22.61
N LEU A 643 -5.01 15.19 22.87
CA LEU A 643 -6.12 16.12 23.06
C LEU A 643 -6.45 16.84 21.75
N VAL A 644 -7.72 16.86 21.36
CA VAL A 644 -8.23 17.68 20.26
C VAL A 644 -9.26 18.68 20.79
N GLY A 645 -8.84 19.93 20.97
CA GLY A 645 -9.64 20.97 21.64
C GLY A 645 -9.46 20.94 23.16
N SER A 646 -9.12 22.09 23.75
CA SER A 646 -8.77 22.17 25.18
C SER A 646 -9.96 22.36 26.13
N ALA A 647 -11.13 22.70 25.60
CA ALA A 647 -12.34 22.99 26.36
C ALA A 647 -13.56 22.94 25.42
N ASP A 648 -14.74 22.72 26.01
CA ASP A 648 -16.04 22.70 25.32
C ASP A 648 -16.45 24.05 24.75
#